data_AF-A0A7N8WLZ0-F1
#
_entry.id   AF-A0A7N8WLZ0-F1
#
_cell.length_a   1.000
_cell.length_b   1.000
_cell.length_c   1.000
_cell.angle_alpha   90.00
_cell.angle_beta   90.00
_cell.angle_gamma   90.00
#
_symmetry.space_group_name_H-M   'P 1'
#
loop_
_entity.id
_entity.type
_entity.pdbx_description
1 polymer ?
#
loop_
_entity_poly.entity_id
_entity_poly.type
_entity_poly.pdbx_seq_one_letter_code
_entity_poly.pdbx_strand_id
1 'polypeptide(L)'
;LQMEKTWNSGEPSQEWPADQNYPKSTATTRPRGHKRPPQQSEKEHHTNRKICDPYVKFKIAGKEVFRSKTIHKNLNPVWDDRISLHVETLRDPLYVKVFDYDFGLQDDFMGSAYLYLESLEHQRTLDVTLDLKDPQYPEHNLGSLELAITLTPKEVDVRDAYQSLRLSDVHRKAQLWRGIVSISLIEGHSLKPMDANGLSDPYVKFRMGHQKYKSKTIPKTLNPQWREQFDFHLYDEQGGYVDITVWDKDAGKKDDFMGRCTIDLSLLSKEHTHKLDLPLEEGEGVLVLLVTLTASAAVSISDLSVNMLDDPNERHQIMQRYSLWRSLHNLKDVGVVQVKVIRAEGLMAADVTGKSDPFCVVELSNDRLQTHTVYKNLNPEWNKVFTFNVKDIHSVLEVTVYDEDRDRSADFLGKVAIPLLNIQNGERKAYALKSKELTGPTKGVIFLEIDVIFNAVKAGLRTLIPIEQKYIEEEPRVSKQLLLRNFNRVRRCIMFLINTGCYINSCFEWDSPQRSVCAFVLFVIFVWNFELYMIPLTLLCLLFALSLSSHLFLPHPCFLSPSPTSLSVLLQDSERKGFMNKLYAIQDVCISVQNALDEVASYGERIKNTFNWTVPFLSWLAIVSLGVATIIIYFIPLRYIVLAWGVNKFTKKLRDPYTIDNNELLDFLSRVPSDVQVVAELTIHCFSHADI
;
A
#
# COMPACT_ATOMS: atom_id res chain seq x y z
N LEU A 1 -17.44 30.13 26.27
CA LEU A 1 -16.85 29.71 27.56
C LEU A 1 -15.36 29.47 27.37
N GLN A 2 -14.50 30.22 28.08
CA GLN A 2 -13.08 29.90 28.24
C GLN A 2 -12.88 29.09 29.53
N MET A 3 -12.13 27.98 29.51
CA MET A 3 -11.91 27.10 30.69
C MET A 3 -10.42 26.75 30.88
N GLU A 4 -9.91 26.71 32.12
CA GLU A 4 -8.56 26.23 32.51
C GLU A 4 -8.73 25.19 33.64
N LYS A 5 -7.98 24.07 33.71
CA LYS A 5 -8.39 22.88 34.50
C LYS A 5 -7.27 22.22 35.32
N THR A 6 -7.57 21.91 36.57
CA THR A 6 -6.69 21.20 37.53
C THR A 6 -7.49 20.11 38.29
N TRP A 7 -6.92 18.92 38.52
CA TRP A 7 -7.57 17.84 39.31
C TRP A 7 -6.81 17.56 40.60
N ASN A 8 -7.54 17.32 41.70
CA ASN A 8 -6.99 17.01 43.01
C ASN A 8 -7.61 15.71 43.57
N SER A 9 -6.78 14.73 43.91
CA SER A 9 -7.20 13.40 44.38
C SER A 9 -7.62 13.33 45.85
N GLY A 10 -7.52 14.43 46.61
CA GLY A 10 -8.03 14.52 47.99
C GLY A 10 -7.26 13.72 49.06
N GLU A 11 -6.14 13.07 48.74
CA GLU A 11 -5.25 12.50 49.75
C GLU A 11 -4.21 13.55 50.21
N PRO A 12 -3.97 13.73 51.53
CA PRO A 12 -2.93 14.63 52.00
C PRO A 12 -1.56 14.07 51.60
N SER A 13 -0.89 14.76 50.70
CA SER A 13 0.48 14.50 50.29
C SER A 13 1.41 14.58 51.50
N GLN A 14 1.90 13.42 51.94
CA GLN A 14 2.94 13.33 52.95
C GLN A 14 4.29 13.69 52.30
N GLU A 15 4.66 14.97 52.34
CA GLU A 15 5.97 15.46 51.94
C GLU A 15 7.07 14.87 52.85
N TRP A 16 8.12 14.34 52.23
CA TRP A 16 9.36 13.95 52.91
C TRP A 16 10.33 15.14 52.84
N PRO A 17 10.83 15.67 53.98
CA PRO A 17 11.85 16.71 53.95
C PRO A 17 13.23 16.10 53.74
N ALA A 18 14.04 16.74 52.88
CA ALA A 18 15.47 16.52 52.79
C ALA A 18 16.20 17.18 53.98
N ASP A 19 17.33 16.58 54.35
CA ASP A 19 18.17 16.85 55.53
C ASP A 19 18.52 18.33 55.84
N GLN A 20 18.45 18.71 57.12
CA GLN A 20 19.62 19.11 57.94
C GLN A 20 19.25 19.51 59.40
N ASN A 21 20.03 18.95 60.34
CA ASN A 21 20.36 19.38 61.72
C ASN A 21 19.40 19.11 62.92
N TYR A 22 19.88 18.20 63.80
CA TYR A 22 19.54 17.93 65.20
C TYR A 22 19.73 19.14 66.17
N PRO A 23 19.41 19.05 67.49
CA PRO A 23 18.51 18.13 68.23
C PRO A 23 17.55 18.84 69.23
N LYS A 24 16.50 18.16 69.72
CA LYS A 24 16.27 17.81 71.15
C LYS A 24 14.80 17.50 71.51
N SER A 25 14.67 16.36 72.19
CA SER A 25 13.86 16.09 73.39
C SER A 25 12.33 15.85 73.30
N THR A 26 11.96 14.61 73.66
CA THR A 26 10.86 14.18 74.58
C THR A 26 9.41 14.53 74.22
N ALA A 27 8.38 13.70 74.41
CA ALA A 27 8.16 12.40 75.02
C ALA A 27 6.69 11.98 74.73
N THR A 28 6.43 10.67 74.63
CA THR A 28 5.33 9.87 75.22
C THR A 28 3.89 10.47 75.16
N THR A 29 2.83 9.79 74.73
CA THR A 29 2.18 8.63 75.41
C THR A 29 0.99 8.10 74.58
N ARG A 30 0.87 6.76 74.45
CA ARG A 30 -0.35 5.97 74.12
C ARG A 30 -1.28 5.88 75.38
N PRO A 31 -2.31 5.00 75.55
CA PRO A 31 -3.10 4.11 74.66
C PRO A 31 -4.64 4.05 74.99
N ARG A 32 -5.35 3.14 74.28
CA ARG A 32 -6.48 2.24 74.71
C ARG A 32 -7.79 2.51 73.95
N GLY A 33 -8.51 1.54 73.38
CA GLY A 33 -8.30 0.10 73.20
C GLY A 33 -9.61 -0.63 72.82
N HIS A 34 -9.49 -1.75 72.07
CA HIS A 34 -10.31 -3.00 72.09
C HIS A 34 -11.76 -2.97 71.52
N LYS A 35 -12.32 -3.93 70.74
CA LYS A 35 -12.13 -5.38 70.35
C LYS A 35 -12.84 -5.58 68.96
N ARG A 36 -12.37 -6.33 67.94
CA ARG A 36 -12.15 -7.79 67.64
C ARG A 36 -13.41 -8.66 67.31
N PRO A 37 -13.30 -9.69 66.41
CA PRO A 37 -14.12 -9.92 65.19
C PRO A 37 -14.87 -11.29 65.19
N PRO A 38 -15.38 -11.83 64.03
CA PRO A 38 -14.59 -12.85 63.31
C PRO A 38 -14.80 -13.02 61.77
N GLN A 39 -13.75 -13.59 61.13
CA GLN A 39 -13.65 -14.62 60.03
C GLN A 39 -14.41 -14.41 58.70
N GLN A 40 -13.93 -14.76 57.49
CA GLN A 40 -12.71 -15.37 56.92
C GLN A 40 -12.85 -15.12 55.40
N SER A 41 -11.86 -14.64 54.67
CA SER A 41 -11.00 -15.50 53.84
C SER A 41 -9.97 -14.63 53.11
N GLU A 42 -8.72 -15.08 53.15
CA GLU A 42 -7.58 -14.54 52.42
C GLU A 42 -7.80 -14.63 50.91
N LYS A 43 -7.53 -13.52 50.21
CA LYS A 43 -6.67 -13.55 49.02
C LYS A 43 -5.77 -12.34 49.08
N GLU A 44 -4.48 -12.60 49.29
CA GLU A 44 -3.39 -11.68 49.02
C GLU A 44 -3.54 -11.14 47.59
N HIS A 45 -3.93 -9.88 47.46
CA HIS A 45 -3.70 -9.13 46.23
C HIS A 45 -2.52 -8.21 46.49
N HIS A 46 -1.40 -8.59 45.87
CA HIS A 46 -0.29 -7.73 45.51
C HIS A 46 -0.85 -6.37 45.03
N THR A 47 -0.82 -5.35 45.88
CA THR A 47 -1.22 -3.99 45.52
C THR A 47 -0.15 -3.38 44.62
N ASN A 48 -0.14 -3.81 43.36
CA ASN A 48 0.30 -2.93 42.28
C ASN A 48 -0.57 -1.69 42.36
N ARG A 49 0.00 -0.56 42.82
CA ARG A 49 -0.61 0.77 42.69
C ARG A 49 -1.09 0.90 41.24
N LYS A 50 -2.41 0.87 41.02
CA LYS A 50 -2.99 1.08 39.69
C LYS A 50 -2.51 2.46 39.22
N ILE A 51 -1.79 2.46 38.11
CA ILE A 51 -1.26 3.66 37.50
C ILE A 51 -2.39 4.20 36.62
N CYS A 52 -3.04 5.28 37.04
CA CYS A 52 -4.15 5.86 36.29
C CYS A 52 -3.64 6.85 35.24
N ASP A 53 -4.26 6.81 34.06
CA ASP A 53 -4.03 7.66 32.91
C ASP A 53 -5.29 8.54 32.66
N PRO A 54 -5.55 9.56 33.49
CA PRO A 54 -6.81 10.30 33.45
C PRO A 54 -6.98 11.20 32.22
N TYR A 55 -8.22 11.27 31.73
CA TYR A 55 -8.69 12.27 30.76
C TYR A 55 -10.14 12.70 31.02
N VAL A 56 -10.52 13.89 30.57
CA VAL A 56 -11.83 14.52 30.83
C VAL A 56 -12.63 14.72 29.54
N LYS A 57 -13.94 14.46 29.59
CA LYS A 57 -14.92 14.70 28.53
C LYS A 57 -15.97 15.70 29.00
N PHE A 58 -16.32 16.64 28.12
CA PHE A 58 -17.35 17.65 28.34
C PHE A 58 -18.50 17.42 27.37
N LYS A 59 -19.73 17.48 27.88
CA LYS A 59 -20.96 17.32 27.11
C LYS A 59 -21.93 18.46 27.42
N ILE A 60 -22.59 19.00 26.39
CA ILE A 60 -23.68 19.98 26.52
C ILE A 60 -24.86 19.44 25.71
N ALA A 61 -26.07 19.47 26.25
CA ALA A 61 -27.29 18.93 25.61
C ALA A 61 -27.13 17.48 25.10
N GLY A 62 -26.36 16.64 25.82
CA GLY A 62 -26.07 15.26 25.44
C GLY A 62 -25.00 15.06 24.36
N LYS A 63 -24.55 16.13 23.68
CA LYS A 63 -23.48 16.09 22.67
C LYS A 63 -22.11 16.31 23.30
N GLU A 64 -21.13 15.50 22.92
CA GLU A 64 -19.73 15.70 23.32
C GLU A 64 -19.15 16.93 22.62
N VAL A 65 -18.68 17.89 23.41
CA VAL A 65 -18.17 19.17 22.94
C VAL A 65 -16.65 19.27 23.07
N PHE A 66 -16.03 18.48 23.95
CA PHE A 66 -14.59 18.46 24.13
C PHE A 66 -14.10 17.19 24.83
N ARG A 67 -12.90 16.73 24.47
CA ARG A 67 -12.14 15.67 25.14
C ARG A 67 -10.70 16.15 25.35
N SER A 68 -10.20 16.08 26.58
CA SER A 68 -8.82 16.46 26.92
C SER A 68 -7.81 15.41 26.46
N LYS A 69 -6.52 15.80 26.46
CA LYS A 69 -5.40 14.86 26.34
C LYS A 69 -5.41 13.89 27.55
N THR A 70 -4.95 12.67 27.31
CA THR A 70 -4.68 11.69 28.36
C THR A 70 -3.34 12.02 29.00
N ILE A 71 -3.31 12.19 30.31
CA ILE A 71 -2.06 12.37 31.06
C ILE A 71 -1.71 11.03 31.68
N HIS A 72 -0.55 10.49 31.33
CA HIS A 72 -0.15 9.17 31.77
C HIS A 72 0.40 9.19 33.20
N LYS A 73 0.04 8.18 33.99
CA LYS A 73 0.61 7.85 35.30
C LYS A 73 0.51 8.95 36.34
N ASN A 74 -0.54 9.76 36.30
CA ASN A 74 -0.66 10.93 37.17
C ASN A 74 -2.03 10.97 37.86
N LEU A 75 -2.00 10.96 39.20
CA LEU A 75 -3.17 11.12 40.05
C LEU A 75 -3.42 12.58 40.46
N ASN A 76 -2.77 13.57 39.84
CA ASN A 76 -3.09 15.01 39.90
C ASN A 76 -2.74 15.65 38.55
N PRO A 77 -3.42 15.27 37.46
CA PRO A 77 -3.18 15.80 36.14
C PRO A 77 -3.52 17.29 36.08
N VAL A 78 -2.60 18.06 35.49
CA VAL A 78 -2.81 19.45 35.09
C VAL A 78 -2.85 19.47 33.57
N TRP A 79 -4.00 19.82 32.99
CA TRP A 79 -4.17 19.78 31.54
C TRP A 79 -3.82 21.10 30.86
N ASP A 80 -3.94 22.25 31.55
CA ASP A 80 -3.70 23.62 31.03
C ASP A 80 -4.33 23.93 29.64
N ASP A 81 -5.38 23.18 29.27
CA ASP A 81 -6.06 23.32 27.99
C ASP A 81 -7.09 24.46 28.03
N ARG A 82 -6.88 25.51 27.24
CA ARG A 82 -7.84 26.62 27.05
C ARG A 82 -8.79 26.34 25.90
N ILE A 83 -10.10 26.25 26.18
CA ILE A 83 -11.12 25.93 25.17
C ILE A 83 -12.15 27.05 25.07
N SER A 84 -12.63 27.36 23.86
CA SER A 84 -13.71 28.33 23.62
C SER A 84 -14.94 27.62 23.06
N LEU A 85 -15.96 27.41 23.90
CA LEU A 85 -17.22 26.77 23.47
C LEU A 85 -18.30 27.80 23.16
N HIS A 86 -18.97 27.65 22.01
CA HIS A 86 -20.18 28.39 21.67
C HIS A 86 -21.41 27.66 22.26
N VAL A 87 -22.22 28.38 23.02
CA VAL A 87 -23.40 27.84 23.68
C VAL A 87 -24.61 28.61 23.16
N GLU A 88 -25.53 27.89 22.51
CA GLU A 88 -26.74 28.48 21.93
C GLU A 88 -27.79 28.79 23.01
N THR A 89 -27.87 27.96 24.05
CA THR A 89 -28.82 28.11 25.17
C THR A 89 -28.12 27.87 26.50
N LEU A 90 -28.24 28.80 27.46
CA LEU A 90 -27.63 28.69 28.79
C LEU A 90 -28.33 27.69 29.74
N ARG A 91 -29.49 27.17 29.34
CA ARG A 91 -30.32 26.24 30.13
C ARG A 91 -29.73 24.83 30.23
N ASP A 92 -28.90 24.43 29.27
CA ASP A 92 -28.31 23.10 29.26
C ASP A 92 -27.04 23.09 30.14
N PRO A 93 -26.97 22.24 31.18
CA PRO A 93 -25.78 22.15 32.00
C PRO A 93 -24.62 21.53 31.22
N LEU A 94 -23.41 22.00 31.50
CA LEU A 94 -22.18 21.37 31.08
C LEU A 94 -21.94 20.13 31.95
N TYR A 95 -22.04 18.96 31.32
CA TYR A 95 -21.81 17.68 31.96
C TYR A 95 -20.38 17.22 31.74
N VAL A 96 -19.66 16.99 32.83
CA VAL A 96 -18.24 16.64 32.85
C VAL A 96 -18.08 15.18 33.29
N LYS A 97 -17.26 14.41 32.59
CA LYS A 97 -16.91 13.02 32.95
C LYS A 97 -15.39 12.84 32.91
N VAL A 98 -14.85 12.16 33.91
CA VAL A 98 -13.44 11.79 34.00
C VAL A 98 -13.32 10.27 33.84
N PHE A 99 -12.33 9.84 33.06
CA PHE A 99 -12.06 8.43 32.77
C PHE A 99 -10.58 8.13 32.94
N ASP A 100 -10.29 6.90 33.36
CA ASP A 100 -8.97 6.28 33.36
C ASP A 100 -8.79 5.59 32.01
N TYR A 101 -7.77 5.97 31.26
CA TYR A 101 -7.54 5.41 29.94
C TYR A 101 -6.87 4.05 30.03
N ASP A 102 -7.62 2.99 29.71
CA ASP A 102 -7.10 1.63 29.65
C ASP A 102 -6.99 1.16 28.19
N PHE A 103 -5.76 0.93 27.70
CA PHE A 103 -5.55 0.55 26.31
C PHE A 103 -6.02 -0.89 26.02
N GLY A 104 -7.02 -1.04 25.14
CA GLY A 104 -7.48 -2.35 24.65
C GLY A 104 -8.62 -2.97 25.46
N LEU A 105 -9.06 -2.29 26.52
CA LEU A 105 -10.25 -2.59 27.30
C LEU A 105 -11.21 -1.39 27.28
N GLN A 106 -12.32 -1.46 28.00
CA GLN A 106 -13.23 -0.33 28.17
C GLN A 106 -12.66 0.61 29.25
N ASP A 107 -12.48 1.89 28.93
CA ASP A 107 -11.98 2.92 29.87
C ASP A 107 -12.75 2.92 31.20
N ASP A 108 -12.04 2.89 32.32
CA ASP A 108 -12.62 2.87 33.66
C ASP A 108 -13.18 4.26 34.02
N PHE A 109 -14.40 4.29 34.55
CA PHE A 109 -15.06 5.53 34.93
C PHE A 109 -14.51 6.06 36.27
N MET A 110 -14.01 7.30 36.27
CA MET A 110 -13.42 7.92 37.46
C MET A 110 -14.33 8.94 38.14
N GLY A 111 -15.42 9.40 37.50
CA GLY A 111 -16.39 10.29 38.12
C GLY A 111 -17.06 11.27 37.14
N SER A 112 -18.13 11.91 37.59
CA SER A 112 -18.84 12.91 36.80
C SER A 112 -19.40 14.07 37.63
N ALA A 113 -19.57 15.22 37.00
CA ALA A 113 -20.14 16.41 37.63
C ALA A 113 -20.97 17.23 36.64
N TYR A 114 -21.92 18.00 37.15
CA TYR A 114 -22.74 18.94 36.38
C TYR A 114 -22.38 20.37 36.75
N LEU A 115 -22.23 21.22 35.75
CA LEU A 115 -22.07 22.65 35.90
C LEU A 115 -23.21 23.37 35.19
N TYR A 116 -24.02 24.10 35.94
CA TYR A 116 -25.11 24.91 35.38
C TYR A 116 -24.58 26.24 34.88
N LEU A 117 -24.70 26.50 33.57
CA LEU A 117 -24.15 27.71 32.96
C LEU A 117 -24.90 28.99 33.35
N GLU A 118 -26.12 28.85 33.88
CA GLU A 118 -26.94 29.95 34.42
C GLU A 118 -26.34 30.60 35.67
N SER A 119 -25.48 29.87 36.41
CA SER A 119 -24.85 30.40 37.62
C SER A 119 -23.56 31.19 37.34
N LEU A 120 -23.19 31.40 36.08
CA LEU A 120 -21.99 32.14 35.69
C LEU A 120 -22.30 33.62 35.43
N GLU A 121 -21.53 34.51 36.04
CA GLU A 121 -21.60 35.94 35.76
C GLU A 121 -20.98 36.28 34.39
N HIS A 122 -21.61 37.20 33.65
CA HIS A 122 -21.11 37.62 32.33
C HIS A 122 -19.80 38.42 32.48
N GLN A 123 -18.86 38.19 31.56
CA GLN A 123 -17.55 38.86 31.43
C GLN A 123 -16.64 38.74 32.67
N ARG A 124 -16.93 37.82 33.58
CA ARG A 124 -16.09 37.52 34.74
C ARG A 124 -15.56 36.09 34.65
N THR A 125 -14.27 35.92 34.95
CA THR A 125 -13.67 34.60 35.14
C THR A 125 -14.02 34.11 36.54
N LEU A 126 -14.64 32.94 36.63
CA LEU A 126 -15.06 32.28 37.87
C LEU A 126 -14.31 30.96 38.02
N ASP A 127 -13.55 30.82 39.08
CA ASP A 127 -12.91 29.56 39.45
C ASP A 127 -13.95 28.66 40.13
N VAL A 128 -14.24 27.52 39.50
CA VAL A 128 -15.27 26.58 39.93
C VAL A 128 -14.62 25.24 40.26
N THR A 129 -14.80 24.79 41.49
CA THR A 129 -14.43 23.42 41.90
C THR A 129 -15.65 22.52 41.80
N LEU A 130 -15.56 21.47 40.99
CA LEU A 130 -16.59 20.46 40.78
C LEU A 130 -16.24 19.17 41.52
N ASP A 131 -17.06 18.78 42.47
CA ASP A 131 -16.93 17.47 43.14
C ASP A 131 -17.41 16.35 42.22
N LEU A 132 -16.54 15.39 41.94
CA LEU A 132 -16.85 14.25 41.07
C LEU A 132 -17.60 13.18 41.84
N LYS A 133 -18.74 12.75 41.29
CA LYS A 133 -19.61 11.73 41.87
C LYS A 133 -19.84 10.58 40.89
N ASP A 134 -20.08 9.41 41.45
CA ASP A 134 -20.58 8.26 40.70
C ASP A 134 -22.11 8.32 40.63
N PRO A 135 -22.71 8.30 39.43
CA PRO A 135 -24.16 8.12 39.28
C PRO A 135 -24.70 6.85 39.95
N GLN A 136 -23.89 5.81 40.12
CA GLN A 136 -24.27 4.54 40.74
C GLN A 136 -24.09 4.52 42.26
N TYR A 137 -23.16 5.33 42.78
CA TYR A 137 -22.83 5.42 44.21
C TYR A 137 -22.59 6.89 44.64
N PRO A 138 -23.66 7.68 44.89
CA PRO A 138 -23.56 9.12 45.12
C PRO A 138 -22.86 9.54 46.41
N GLU A 139 -22.71 8.61 47.36
CA GLU A 139 -22.13 8.82 48.70
C GLU A 139 -20.58 8.75 48.70
N HIS A 140 -19.96 8.32 47.59
CA HIS A 140 -18.51 8.17 47.48
C HIS A 140 -17.90 9.39 46.76
N ASN A 141 -17.01 10.11 47.43
CA ASN A 141 -16.27 11.22 46.83
C ASN A 141 -15.15 10.65 45.93
N LEU A 142 -15.18 10.99 44.64
CA LEU A 142 -14.21 10.48 43.64
C LEU A 142 -13.17 11.54 43.21
N GLY A 143 -12.97 12.57 44.03
CA GLY A 143 -12.03 13.68 43.79
C GLY A 143 -12.70 14.96 43.30
N SER A 144 -11.92 16.02 43.09
CA SER A 144 -12.41 17.34 42.67
C SER A 144 -11.72 17.82 41.38
N LEU A 145 -12.50 18.46 40.51
CA LEU A 145 -12.03 19.09 39.28
C LEU A 145 -12.20 20.61 39.37
N GLU A 146 -11.10 21.34 39.35
CA GLU A 146 -11.07 22.80 39.32
C GLU A 146 -11.11 23.30 37.87
N LEU A 147 -11.94 24.30 37.60
CA LEU A 147 -12.20 24.89 36.29
C LEU A 147 -12.27 26.42 36.38
N ALA A 148 -11.44 27.17 35.63
CA ALA A 148 -11.56 28.64 35.55
C ALA A 148 -12.42 29.05 34.36
N ILE A 149 -13.66 29.50 34.58
CA ILE A 149 -14.69 29.64 33.55
C ILE A 149 -15.06 31.10 33.26
N THR A 150 -15.03 31.51 31.99
CA THR A 150 -15.46 32.86 31.57
C THR A 150 -16.62 32.80 30.56
N LEU A 151 -17.74 33.48 30.86
CA LEU A 151 -18.89 33.62 29.96
C LEU A 151 -18.89 35.00 29.29
N THR A 152 -18.56 35.07 28.00
CA THR A 152 -18.54 36.33 27.24
C THR A 152 -19.78 36.46 26.35
N PRO A 153 -20.58 37.54 26.45
CA PRO A 153 -21.68 37.80 25.52
C PRO A 153 -21.12 38.06 24.12
N LYS A 154 -21.77 37.49 23.10
CA LYS A 154 -21.36 37.65 21.71
C LYS A 154 -21.86 39.01 21.20
N GLU A 155 -21.00 40.03 21.22
CA GLU A 155 -21.27 41.26 20.46
C GLU A 155 -21.21 40.94 18.97
N VAL A 156 -22.26 41.32 18.23
CA VAL A 156 -22.33 41.15 16.78
C VAL A 156 -21.62 42.32 16.14
N ASP A 157 -20.29 42.25 16.08
CA ASP A 157 -19.51 43.14 15.22
C ASP A 157 -19.43 42.53 13.81
N VAL A 158 -19.83 43.31 12.81
CA VAL A 158 -20.00 42.87 11.41
C VAL A 158 -18.66 42.47 10.77
N ARG A 159 -17.54 42.91 11.36
CA ARG A 159 -16.18 42.48 10.95
C ARG A 159 -15.83 41.07 11.44
N ASP A 160 -16.32 40.67 12.61
CA ASP A 160 -16.15 39.32 13.14
C ASP A 160 -17.12 38.32 12.52
N ALA A 161 -18.18 38.76 11.83
CA ALA A 161 -19.02 37.88 11.02
C ALA A 161 -18.25 37.27 9.85
N TYR A 162 -17.35 38.02 9.21
CA TYR A 162 -16.48 37.49 8.14
C TYR A 162 -15.36 36.60 8.69
N GLN A 163 -14.83 36.92 9.88
CA GLN A 163 -13.85 36.10 10.58
C GLN A 163 -14.48 34.82 11.16
N SER A 164 -15.74 34.87 11.60
CA SER A 164 -16.50 33.75 12.17
C SER A 164 -17.21 32.89 11.13
N LEU A 165 -17.57 33.42 9.96
CA LEU A 165 -17.84 32.59 8.77
C LEU A 165 -16.56 31.86 8.38
N ARG A 166 -15.38 32.52 8.37
CA ARG A 166 -14.11 31.82 8.23
C ARG A 166 -13.85 30.80 9.34
N LEU A 167 -14.17 31.08 10.61
CA LEU A 167 -13.91 30.17 11.73
C LEU A 167 -14.93 29.03 11.86
N SER A 168 -16.19 29.23 11.46
CA SER A 168 -17.22 28.18 11.40
C SER A 168 -17.08 27.36 10.11
N ASP A 169 -16.67 27.97 9.00
CA ASP A 169 -16.19 27.25 7.83
C ASP A 169 -14.87 26.54 8.12
N VAL A 170 -14.00 27.09 8.97
CA VAL A 170 -12.80 26.40 9.48
C VAL A 170 -13.20 25.29 10.42
N HIS A 171 -14.14 25.41 11.36
CA HIS A 171 -14.56 24.27 12.19
C HIS A 171 -15.40 23.23 11.43
N ARG A 172 -16.03 23.61 10.30
CA ARG A 172 -16.67 22.68 9.36
C ARG A 172 -15.69 22.11 8.31
N LYS A 173 -14.50 22.71 8.17
CA LYS A 173 -13.32 22.28 7.39
C LYS A 173 -12.12 21.82 8.24
N ALA A 174 -12.21 21.75 9.58
CA ALA A 174 -11.08 21.45 10.48
C ALA A 174 -11.02 19.97 10.84
N GLN A 175 -11.19 19.14 9.83
CA GLN A 175 -10.51 17.87 9.71
C GLN A 175 -9.90 17.82 8.30
N LEU A 176 -9.22 18.89 7.88
CA LEU A 176 -8.28 18.81 6.77
C LEU A 176 -7.04 18.11 7.32
N TRP A 177 -7.03 16.80 7.16
CA TRP A 177 -5.87 15.96 7.27
C TRP A 177 -4.74 16.55 6.41
N ARG A 178 -3.57 16.68 7.02
CA ARG A 178 -2.32 17.21 6.44
C ARG A 178 -1.55 16.20 5.62
N GLY A 179 -2.01 14.97 5.56
CA GLY A 179 -1.38 13.90 4.81
C GLY A 179 -2.04 12.56 5.05
N ILE A 180 -1.55 11.56 4.37
CA ILE A 180 -2.11 10.21 4.33
C ILE A 180 -0.97 9.25 4.64
N VAL A 181 -1.20 8.39 5.62
CA VAL A 181 -0.26 7.31 5.98
C VAL A 181 -0.83 6.03 5.41
N SER A 182 -0.19 5.52 4.37
CA SER A 182 -0.55 4.23 3.79
C SER A 182 0.30 3.14 4.43
N ILE A 183 -0.34 2.15 5.05
CA ILE A 183 0.30 1.01 5.69
C ILE A 183 -0.06 -0.25 4.93
N SER A 184 0.92 -0.90 4.33
CA SER A 184 0.78 -2.22 3.71
C SER A 184 1.30 -3.29 4.67
N LEU A 185 0.40 -4.08 5.23
CA LEU A 185 0.70 -5.23 6.07
C LEU A 185 1.08 -6.42 5.18
N ILE A 186 2.37 -6.76 5.13
CA ILE A 186 2.85 -7.85 4.30
C ILE A 186 2.67 -9.18 5.02
N GLU A 187 3.44 -9.40 6.07
CA GLU A 187 3.54 -10.71 6.73
C GLU A 187 4.01 -10.61 8.19
N GLY A 188 3.76 -11.67 8.94
CA GLY A 188 4.27 -11.88 10.28
C GLY A 188 5.18 -13.09 10.29
N HIS A 189 6.24 -13.05 11.08
CA HIS A 189 7.23 -14.11 11.21
C HIS A 189 7.30 -14.60 12.65
N SER A 190 7.33 -15.92 12.82
CA SER A 190 7.58 -16.58 14.10
C SER A 190 6.67 -16.05 15.22
N LEU A 191 5.36 -15.91 14.92
CA LEU A 191 4.38 -15.51 15.92
C LEU A 191 4.21 -16.58 17.00
N LYS A 192 3.86 -16.15 18.20
CA LYS A 192 3.64 -17.04 19.35
C LYS A 192 2.42 -17.95 19.12
N PRO A 193 2.55 -19.29 19.29
CA PRO A 193 1.41 -20.20 19.22
C PRO A 193 0.52 -20.04 20.45
N MET A 194 -0.77 -19.74 20.26
CA MET A 194 -1.74 -19.62 21.37
C MET A 194 -2.81 -20.72 21.36
N ASP A 195 -3.09 -21.35 20.22
CA ASP A 195 -4.04 -22.45 20.16
C ASP A 195 -3.47 -23.76 20.72
N ALA A 196 -4.37 -24.63 21.19
CA ALA A 196 -4.05 -26.01 21.58
C ALA A 196 -3.48 -26.88 20.44
N ASN A 197 -3.61 -26.42 19.18
CA ASN A 197 -3.07 -27.09 18.00
C ASN A 197 -1.60 -26.72 17.71
N GLY A 198 -0.99 -25.79 18.47
CA GLY A 198 0.37 -25.31 18.27
C GLY A 198 0.53 -24.31 17.12
N LEU A 199 -0.57 -23.78 16.59
CA LEU A 199 -0.68 -22.73 15.58
C LEU A 199 -1.51 -21.57 16.17
N SER A 200 -1.83 -20.58 15.34
CA SER A 200 -2.69 -19.45 15.70
C SER A 200 -3.48 -18.99 14.48
N ASP A 201 -4.56 -18.26 14.72
CA ASP A 201 -5.37 -17.55 13.73
C ASP A 201 -5.11 -16.02 13.81
N PRO A 202 -3.89 -15.54 13.49
CA PRO A 202 -3.48 -14.18 13.77
C PRO A 202 -4.20 -13.13 12.90
N TYR A 203 -4.48 -11.99 13.52
CA TYR A 203 -4.95 -10.78 12.85
C TYR A 203 -4.40 -9.52 13.53
N VAL A 204 -4.28 -8.42 12.78
CA VAL A 204 -3.66 -7.18 13.24
C VAL A 204 -4.71 -6.07 13.35
N LYS A 205 -4.66 -5.32 14.45
CA LYS A 205 -5.42 -4.08 14.63
C LYS A 205 -4.46 -2.91 14.62
N PHE A 206 -4.79 -1.92 13.81
CA PHE A 206 -4.06 -0.67 13.68
C PHE A 206 -4.88 0.45 14.29
N ARG A 207 -4.21 1.39 14.95
CA ARG A 207 -4.85 2.59 15.49
C ARG A 207 -3.95 3.81 15.32
N MET A 208 -4.54 4.88 14.82
CA MET A 208 -3.91 6.18 14.71
C MET A 208 -4.93 7.27 15.09
N GLY A 209 -4.76 7.87 16.27
CA GLY A 209 -5.74 8.80 16.84
C GLY A 209 -7.12 8.14 17.01
N HIS A 210 -8.13 8.64 16.29
CA HIS A 210 -9.50 8.12 16.30
C HIS A 210 -9.77 7.04 15.25
N GLN A 211 -8.87 6.88 14.27
CA GLN A 211 -9.02 5.89 13.19
C GLN A 211 -8.53 4.51 13.66
N LYS A 212 -9.30 3.48 13.33
CA LYS A 212 -9.01 2.08 13.69
C LYS A 212 -9.30 1.20 12.49
N TYR A 213 -8.34 0.34 12.15
CA TYR A 213 -8.50 -0.68 11.12
C TYR A 213 -8.17 -2.07 11.66
N LYS A 214 -8.77 -3.10 11.06
CA LYS A 214 -8.56 -4.50 11.40
C LYS A 214 -8.31 -5.28 10.10
N SER A 215 -7.26 -6.10 10.08
CA SER A 215 -6.96 -6.99 8.96
C SER A 215 -7.87 -8.21 8.90
N LYS A 216 -7.80 -8.96 7.79
CA LYS A 216 -8.36 -10.31 7.74
C LYS A 216 -7.63 -11.22 8.74
N THR A 217 -8.34 -12.25 9.19
CA THR A 217 -7.79 -13.32 10.03
C THR A 217 -7.28 -14.43 9.14
N ILE A 218 -6.01 -14.80 9.29
CA ILE A 218 -5.41 -15.92 8.55
C ILE A 218 -5.39 -17.13 9.48
N PRO A 219 -6.12 -18.23 9.16
CA PRO A 219 -6.21 -19.35 10.07
C PRO A 219 -4.97 -20.24 10.06
N LYS A 220 -4.65 -20.83 11.21
CA LYS A 220 -3.69 -21.94 11.44
C LYS A 220 -2.30 -21.67 10.89
N THR A 221 -1.70 -20.55 11.27
CA THR A 221 -0.33 -20.20 10.87
C THR A 221 0.38 -19.34 11.91
N LEU A 222 1.69 -19.57 12.06
CA LEU A 222 2.59 -18.70 12.82
C LEU A 222 3.38 -17.74 11.92
N ASN A 223 3.27 -17.92 10.59
CA ASN A 223 3.87 -17.05 9.58
C ASN A 223 2.78 -16.57 8.61
N PRO A 224 1.82 -15.75 9.08
CA PRO A 224 0.73 -15.26 8.24
C PRO A 224 1.24 -14.31 7.16
N GLN A 225 0.67 -14.40 5.96
CA GLN A 225 0.81 -13.39 4.92
C GLN A 225 -0.56 -12.75 4.68
N TRP A 226 -0.70 -11.47 5.05
CA TRP A 226 -1.96 -10.74 4.89
C TRP A 226 -2.02 -10.02 3.54
N ARG A 227 -0.93 -9.34 3.17
CA ARG A 227 -0.82 -8.53 1.94
C ARG A 227 -1.98 -7.53 1.79
N GLU A 228 -2.34 -6.88 2.89
CA GLU A 228 -3.45 -5.93 2.99
C GLU A 228 -2.94 -4.49 3.13
N GLN A 229 -3.78 -3.53 2.78
CA GLN A 229 -3.43 -2.12 2.79
C GLN A 229 -4.47 -1.29 3.55
N PHE A 230 -3.99 -0.35 4.36
CA PHE A 230 -4.80 0.54 5.20
C PHE A 230 -4.31 1.98 5.04
N ASP A 231 -5.22 2.90 4.73
CA ASP A 231 -4.92 4.32 4.56
C ASP A 231 -5.46 5.11 5.77
N PHE A 232 -4.58 5.86 6.44
CA PHE A 232 -4.91 6.71 7.59
C PHE A 232 -4.77 8.18 7.25
N HIS A 233 -5.70 8.99 7.74
CA HIS A 233 -5.67 10.44 7.61
C HIS A 233 -4.82 11.04 8.76
N LEU A 234 -3.71 11.70 8.43
CA LEU A 234 -2.82 12.39 9.40
C LEU A 234 -3.31 13.83 9.61
N TYR A 235 -3.61 14.24 10.83
CA TYR A 235 -4.17 15.57 11.12
C TYR A 235 -3.17 16.59 11.69
N ASP A 236 -2.06 16.15 12.29
CA ASP A 236 -1.11 17.02 13.00
C ASP A 236 0.32 16.96 12.39
N GLU A 237 1.08 18.05 12.52
CA GLU A 237 2.45 18.22 12.00
C GLU A 237 3.53 17.49 12.81
N GLN A 238 3.28 17.20 14.08
CA GLN A 238 4.29 16.59 14.97
C GLN A 238 4.51 15.08 14.76
N GLY A 239 3.89 14.47 13.75
CA GLY A 239 4.00 13.04 13.52
C GLY A 239 3.17 12.26 14.55
N GLY A 240 2.17 11.53 14.07
CA GLY A 240 1.39 10.65 14.94
C GLY A 240 2.17 9.36 15.25
N TYR A 241 1.84 8.73 16.36
CA TYR A 241 2.19 7.33 16.59
C TYR A 241 1.11 6.44 15.98
N VAL A 242 1.53 5.38 15.29
CA VAL A 242 0.64 4.29 14.89
C VAL A 242 0.83 3.15 15.87
N ASP A 243 -0.22 2.84 16.61
CA ASP A 243 -0.27 1.68 17.49
C ASP A 243 -0.70 0.45 16.69
N ILE A 244 0.08 -0.63 16.79
CA ILE A 244 -0.18 -1.90 16.11
C ILE A 244 -0.26 -3.00 17.16
N THR A 245 -1.33 -3.80 17.11
CA THR A 245 -1.53 -4.93 18.03
C THR A 245 -1.90 -6.19 17.26
N VAL A 246 -1.31 -7.31 17.64
CA VAL A 246 -1.55 -8.63 17.04
C VAL A 246 -2.37 -9.47 18.00
N TRP A 247 -3.39 -10.13 17.46
CA TRP A 247 -4.37 -10.90 18.21
C TRP A 247 -4.59 -12.26 17.55
N ASP A 248 -4.85 -13.27 18.35
CA ASP A 248 -5.31 -14.58 17.91
C ASP A 248 -6.84 -14.65 17.96
N LYS A 249 -7.48 -15.16 16.91
CA LYS A 249 -8.95 -15.25 16.85
C LYS A 249 -9.42 -16.64 17.25
N ASP A 250 -9.96 -16.74 18.47
CA ASP A 250 -10.54 -17.98 18.97
C ASP A 250 -12.03 -18.14 18.64
N ALA A 251 -12.41 -19.32 18.13
CA ALA A 251 -13.81 -19.66 17.95
C ALA A 251 -14.50 -19.95 19.30
N GLY A 252 -15.24 -18.98 19.83
CA GLY A 252 -16.09 -19.14 21.02
C GLY A 252 -15.44 -18.77 22.35
N LYS A 253 -14.22 -18.22 22.33
CA LYS A 253 -13.57 -17.56 23.48
C LYS A 253 -13.25 -16.11 23.14
N LYS A 254 -12.74 -15.35 24.12
CA LYS A 254 -12.22 -14.01 23.89
C LYS A 254 -10.84 -14.14 23.22
N ASP A 255 -10.65 -13.42 22.11
CA ASP A 255 -9.40 -13.36 21.37
C ASP A 255 -8.18 -13.10 22.26
N ASP A 256 -7.12 -13.90 22.09
CA ASP A 256 -5.87 -13.81 22.85
C ASP A 256 -4.93 -12.74 22.27
N PHE A 257 -4.28 -11.97 23.17
CA PHE A 257 -3.32 -10.95 22.77
C PHE A 257 -1.94 -11.57 22.53
N MET A 258 -1.36 -11.32 21.36
CA MET A 258 -0.08 -11.91 20.96
C MET A 258 1.10 -10.95 21.09
N GLY A 259 0.89 -9.65 20.89
CA GLY A 259 1.94 -8.64 21.01
C GLY A 259 1.56 -7.26 20.47
N ARG A 260 2.40 -6.26 20.77
CA ARG A 260 2.23 -4.86 20.36
C ARG A 260 3.54 -4.31 19.78
N CYS A 261 3.42 -3.41 18.82
CA CYS A 261 4.49 -2.52 18.39
C CYS A 261 3.93 -1.12 18.09
N THR A 262 4.81 -0.12 18.10
CA THR A 262 4.45 1.26 17.78
C THR A 262 5.38 1.80 16.71
N ILE A 263 4.83 2.62 15.80
CA ILE A 263 5.60 3.29 14.75
C ILE A 263 5.53 4.79 14.99
N ASP A 264 6.68 5.41 15.14
CA ASP A 264 6.80 6.87 15.13
C ASP A 264 6.93 7.37 13.69
N LEU A 265 5.90 8.08 13.22
CA LEU A 265 5.86 8.61 11.85
C LEU A 265 6.82 9.79 11.65
N SER A 266 7.29 10.43 12.71
CA SER A 266 8.23 11.56 12.60
C SER A 266 9.61 11.14 12.09
N LEU A 267 9.97 9.87 12.29
CA LEU A 267 11.25 9.29 11.84
C LEU A 267 11.25 8.93 10.35
N LEU A 268 10.07 8.86 9.72
CA LEU A 268 9.93 8.44 8.34
C LEU A 268 9.99 9.67 7.41
N SER A 269 10.77 9.57 6.34
CA SER A 269 10.78 10.62 5.30
C SER A 269 9.44 10.65 4.57
N LYS A 270 8.92 11.86 4.33
CA LYS A 270 7.72 12.10 3.52
C LYS A 270 7.97 11.69 2.07
N GLU A 271 6.89 11.35 1.37
CA GLU A 271 6.86 10.97 -0.06
C GLU A 271 7.77 9.80 -0.43
N HIS A 272 8.00 8.91 0.53
CA HIS A 272 8.81 7.71 0.37
C HIS A 272 8.17 6.52 1.07
N THR A 273 8.31 5.33 0.48
CA THR A 273 7.84 4.07 1.05
C THR A 273 8.96 3.41 1.86
N HIS A 274 8.74 3.24 3.16
CA HIS A 274 9.70 2.64 4.09
C HIS A 274 9.32 1.21 4.41
N LYS A 275 10.27 0.27 4.26
CA LYS A 275 10.11 -1.10 4.74
C LYS A 275 10.54 -1.18 6.20
N LEU A 276 9.63 -1.62 7.07
CA LEU A 276 9.84 -1.73 8.51
C LEU A 276 9.66 -3.18 8.97
N ASP A 277 10.68 -3.71 9.63
CA ASP A 277 10.66 -4.99 10.31
C ASP A 277 10.52 -4.72 11.82
N LEU A 278 9.31 -4.86 12.34
CA LEU A 278 8.94 -4.47 13.70
C LEU A 278 8.85 -5.69 14.62
N PRO A 279 9.79 -5.87 15.57
CA PRO A 279 9.65 -6.90 16.60
C PRO A 279 8.50 -6.56 17.56
N LEU A 280 7.80 -7.58 18.05
CA LEU A 280 6.73 -7.41 19.04
C LEU A 280 7.33 -7.26 20.45
N GLU A 281 6.95 -6.22 21.19
CA GLU A 281 7.53 -5.91 22.53
C GLU A 281 6.99 -6.84 23.63
N GLU A 282 5.71 -7.21 23.56
CA GLU A 282 5.00 -8.04 24.54
C GLU A 282 4.68 -9.44 24.00
N GLY A 283 5.46 -9.90 23.01
CA GLY A 283 5.22 -11.15 22.27
C GLY A 283 6.47 -11.73 21.65
N GLU A 284 6.30 -12.86 20.97
CA GLU A 284 7.32 -13.42 20.07
C GLU A 284 6.87 -13.21 18.62
N GLY A 285 7.79 -12.74 17.80
CA GLY A 285 7.62 -12.58 16.36
C GLY A 285 7.96 -11.19 15.83
N VAL A 286 8.00 -11.07 14.51
CA VAL A 286 8.33 -9.85 13.78
C VAL A 286 7.25 -9.58 12.75
N LEU A 287 6.71 -8.37 12.71
CA LEU A 287 5.82 -7.90 11.66
C LEU A 287 6.61 -7.16 10.59
N VAL A 288 6.34 -7.47 9.32
CA VAL A 288 6.93 -6.76 8.17
C VAL A 288 5.84 -5.91 7.51
N LEU A 289 6.09 -4.61 7.48
CA LEU A 289 5.16 -3.60 6.96
C LEU A 289 5.87 -2.67 5.98
N LEU A 290 5.12 -2.16 5.00
CA LEU A 290 5.53 -0.97 4.24
C LEU A 290 4.72 0.21 4.73
N VAL A 291 5.39 1.31 5.07
CA VAL A 291 4.73 2.54 5.50
C VAL A 291 5.11 3.66 4.55
N THR A 292 4.10 4.27 3.93
CA THR A 292 4.28 5.39 3.01
C THR A 292 3.58 6.62 3.56
N LEU A 293 4.37 7.63 3.91
CA LEU A 293 3.84 8.90 4.40
C LEU A 293 3.69 9.87 3.23
N THR A 294 2.47 10.13 2.80
CA THR A 294 2.17 11.10 1.76
C THR A 294 1.64 12.39 2.37
N ALA A 295 2.46 13.43 2.50
CA ALA A 295 1.99 14.71 3.00
C ALA A 295 1.10 15.43 1.97
N SER A 296 -0.03 15.98 2.41
CA SER A 296 -0.94 16.79 1.62
C SER A 296 -1.85 17.62 2.53
N ALA A 297 -1.58 18.92 2.68
CA ALA A 297 -2.63 19.93 2.88
C ALA A 297 -2.10 21.31 2.47
N ALA A 298 -2.72 21.85 1.43
CA ALA A 298 -2.35 23.07 0.74
C ALA A 298 -0.95 23.02 0.13
N VAL A 299 -0.87 23.24 -1.17
CA VAL A 299 0.37 23.57 -1.85
C VAL A 299 1.02 24.73 -1.08
N SER A 300 1.98 24.40 -0.21
CA SER A 300 2.89 25.42 0.30
C SER A 300 3.78 25.79 -0.87
N ILE A 301 4.13 27.07 -1.02
CA ILE A 301 4.99 27.55 -2.11
C ILE A 301 6.34 26.77 -2.12
N SER A 302 6.69 26.14 -1.00
CA SER A 302 7.79 25.20 -0.82
C SER A 302 7.61 23.83 -1.50
N ASP A 303 6.40 23.30 -1.68
CA ASP A 303 6.17 22.01 -2.37
C ASP A 303 6.25 22.14 -3.90
N LEU A 304 6.19 23.37 -4.43
CA LEU A 304 6.58 23.68 -5.82
C LEU A 304 8.09 23.81 -6.00
N SER A 305 8.87 23.85 -4.92
CA SER A 305 10.30 24.22 -4.95
C SER A 305 11.28 23.04 -4.93
N VAL A 306 10.79 21.81 -4.94
CA VAL A 306 11.64 20.59 -5.05
C VAL A 306 11.42 19.90 -6.40
N ASN A 307 11.42 20.68 -7.48
CA ASN A 307 11.57 20.12 -8.82
C ASN A 307 13.07 19.82 -9.02
N MET A 308 13.59 18.74 -8.43
CA MET A 308 15.02 18.37 -8.53
C MET A 308 15.53 18.23 -9.97
N LEU A 309 14.64 18.01 -10.94
CA LEU A 309 14.99 17.93 -12.36
C LEU A 309 14.86 19.26 -13.12
N ASP A 310 14.21 20.28 -12.55
CA ASP A 310 14.13 21.63 -13.12
C ASP A 310 15.41 22.44 -12.81
N ASP A 311 16.09 22.17 -11.67
CA ASP A 311 17.41 22.75 -11.42
C ASP A 311 18.45 22.04 -12.31
N PRO A 312 19.08 22.76 -13.27
CA PRO A 312 20.08 22.17 -14.14
C PRO A 312 21.23 21.56 -13.35
N ASN A 313 21.63 22.08 -12.19
CA ASN A 313 22.78 21.57 -11.44
C ASN A 313 22.50 20.20 -10.79
N GLU A 314 21.32 20.02 -10.19
CA GLU A 314 20.91 18.74 -9.61
C GLU A 314 20.69 17.69 -10.71
N ARG A 315 20.05 18.08 -11.83
CA ARG A 315 19.91 17.22 -13.01
C ARG A 315 21.28 16.74 -13.53
N HIS A 316 22.28 17.61 -13.61
CA HIS A 316 23.64 17.21 -14.02
C HIS A 316 24.28 16.24 -13.02
N GLN A 317 24.10 16.44 -11.71
CA GLN A 317 24.60 15.50 -10.69
C GLN A 317 23.93 14.13 -10.79
N ILE A 318 22.62 14.09 -11.02
CA ILE A 318 21.84 12.86 -11.25
C ILE A 318 22.32 12.16 -12.53
N MET A 319 22.50 12.90 -13.63
CA MET A 319 23.04 12.36 -14.88
C MET A 319 24.46 11.81 -14.71
N GLN A 320 25.32 12.48 -13.94
CA GLN A 320 26.66 11.98 -13.63
C GLN A 320 26.60 10.71 -12.77
N ARG A 321 25.69 10.64 -11.79
CA ARG A 321 25.47 9.45 -10.95
C ARG A 321 25.05 8.23 -11.79
N TYR A 322 24.18 8.41 -12.78
CA TYR A 322 23.71 7.35 -13.68
C TYR A 322 24.55 7.21 -14.97
N SER A 323 25.73 7.83 -15.04
CA SER A 323 26.61 7.74 -16.20
C SER A 323 27.07 6.31 -16.51
N LEU A 324 27.40 6.05 -17.78
CA LEU A 324 27.87 4.76 -18.27
C LEU A 324 29.14 4.27 -17.54
N TRP A 325 29.97 5.19 -17.05
CA TRP A 325 31.24 4.89 -16.38
C TRP A 325 31.07 4.37 -14.93
N ARG A 326 29.91 4.62 -14.30
CA ARG A 326 29.60 4.16 -12.92
C ARG A 326 28.61 2.98 -12.90
N SER A 327 28.41 2.31 -14.04
CA SER A 327 27.37 1.28 -14.24
C SER A 327 27.45 0.06 -13.33
N LEU A 328 28.64 -0.28 -12.81
CA LEU A 328 28.85 -1.45 -11.94
C LEU A 328 28.60 -1.17 -10.44
N HIS A 329 28.30 0.07 -10.06
CA HIS A 329 28.06 0.45 -8.67
C HIS A 329 26.56 0.44 -8.32
N ASN A 330 26.21 -0.23 -7.20
CA ASN A 330 24.85 -0.33 -6.66
C ASN A 330 23.77 -0.80 -7.67
N LEU A 331 23.87 -2.03 -8.20
CA LEU A 331 23.00 -2.60 -9.27
C LEU A 331 21.48 -2.54 -9.03
N LYS A 332 21.02 -2.29 -7.79
CA LYS A 332 19.59 -2.18 -7.43
C LYS A 332 18.93 -0.86 -7.84
N ASP A 333 19.71 0.22 -7.99
CA ASP A 333 19.24 1.58 -8.25
C ASP A 333 19.37 1.93 -9.74
N VAL A 334 18.40 1.56 -10.60
CA VAL A 334 18.55 1.65 -12.07
C VAL A 334 18.40 3.08 -12.60
N GLY A 335 17.57 3.89 -11.94
CA GLY A 335 17.29 5.26 -12.36
C GLY A 335 16.33 5.98 -11.42
N VAL A 336 15.85 7.13 -11.86
CA VAL A 336 14.83 7.95 -11.19
C VAL A 336 13.78 8.35 -12.22
N VAL A 337 12.51 8.36 -11.79
CA VAL A 337 11.39 8.92 -12.56
C VAL A 337 10.72 10.01 -11.74
N GLN A 338 10.48 11.14 -12.39
CA GLN A 338 9.70 12.23 -11.84
C GLN A 338 8.38 12.34 -12.58
N VAL A 339 7.28 12.34 -11.84
CA VAL A 339 5.91 12.35 -12.36
C VAL A 339 5.22 13.60 -11.84
N LYS A 340 4.87 14.50 -12.74
CA LYS A 340 4.10 15.70 -12.44
C LYS A 340 2.64 15.48 -12.84
N VAL A 341 1.80 15.37 -11.83
CA VAL A 341 0.35 15.24 -11.96
C VAL A 341 -0.25 16.64 -12.01
N ILE A 342 -0.66 17.07 -13.21
CA ILE A 342 -1.10 18.44 -13.46
C ILE A 342 -2.58 18.58 -13.11
N ARG A 343 -3.44 17.92 -13.89
CA ARG A 343 -4.91 18.04 -13.79
C ARG A 343 -5.60 16.86 -14.47
N ALA A 344 -6.89 16.67 -14.20
CA ALA A 344 -7.77 15.81 -14.98
C ALA A 344 -8.95 16.59 -15.52
N GLU A 345 -9.56 16.11 -16.59
CA GLU A 345 -10.75 16.70 -17.21
C GLU A 345 -11.80 15.64 -17.55
N GLY A 346 -13.07 15.98 -17.40
CA GLY A 346 -14.19 15.15 -17.86
C GLY A 346 -14.37 13.85 -17.07
N LEU A 347 -14.01 13.84 -15.78
CA LEU A 347 -14.19 12.68 -14.91
C LEU A 347 -15.67 12.27 -14.79
N MET A 348 -15.91 11.00 -14.49
CA MET A 348 -17.26 10.54 -14.15
C MET A 348 -17.72 11.16 -12.83
N ALA A 349 -19.00 11.52 -12.74
CA ALA A 349 -19.60 11.89 -11.46
C ALA A 349 -20.01 10.60 -10.74
N ALA A 350 -19.40 10.34 -9.59
CA ALA A 350 -19.76 9.20 -8.73
C ALA A 350 -20.69 9.60 -7.58
N ASP A 351 -20.67 10.86 -7.11
CA ASP A 351 -21.59 11.31 -6.07
C ASP A 351 -23.04 11.44 -6.56
N VAL A 352 -23.98 11.24 -5.63
CA VAL A 352 -25.41 11.56 -5.78
C VAL A 352 -25.64 13.03 -6.16
N THR A 353 -24.69 13.91 -5.86
CA THR A 353 -24.75 15.35 -6.19
C THR A 353 -24.34 15.68 -7.63
N GLY A 354 -23.93 14.68 -8.42
CA GLY A 354 -23.50 14.87 -9.81
C GLY A 354 -22.10 15.48 -9.94
N LYS A 355 -21.29 15.42 -8.88
CA LYS A 355 -19.88 15.82 -8.86
C LYS A 355 -19.05 14.68 -8.26
N SER A 356 -17.74 14.88 -8.17
CA SER A 356 -16.83 13.98 -7.47
C SER A 356 -15.83 14.81 -6.69
N ASP A 357 -15.24 14.20 -5.68
CA ASP A 357 -14.12 14.64 -4.86
C ASP A 357 -12.84 13.86 -5.27
N PRO A 358 -12.28 14.10 -6.47
CA PRO A 358 -11.20 13.27 -7.00
C PRO A 358 -9.84 13.50 -6.35
N PHE A 359 -9.12 12.41 -6.15
CA PHE A 359 -7.68 12.36 -5.87
C PHE A 359 -6.99 11.34 -6.77
N CYS A 360 -5.68 11.49 -6.93
CA CYS A 360 -4.87 10.69 -7.82
C CYS A 360 -3.82 9.91 -7.04
N VAL A 361 -3.73 8.62 -7.28
CA VAL A 361 -2.75 7.70 -6.72
C VAL A 361 -1.78 7.29 -7.82
N VAL A 362 -0.49 7.47 -7.59
CA VAL A 362 0.60 7.10 -8.49
C VAL A 362 1.38 5.96 -7.86
N GLU A 363 1.42 4.82 -8.55
CA GLU A 363 2.09 3.60 -8.12
C GLU A 363 3.21 3.22 -9.08
N LEU A 364 4.39 2.94 -8.52
CA LEU A 364 5.50 2.34 -9.25
C LEU A 364 6.05 1.15 -8.45
N SER A 365 5.85 -0.06 -8.98
CA SER A 365 6.21 -1.31 -8.30
C SER A 365 5.52 -1.46 -6.93
N ASN A 366 6.26 -1.22 -5.83
CA ASN A 366 5.76 -1.29 -4.45
C ASN A 366 5.63 0.11 -3.80
N ASP A 367 6.09 1.15 -4.49
CA ASP A 367 6.01 2.53 -4.00
C ASP A 367 4.67 3.13 -4.46
N ARG A 368 3.93 3.75 -3.53
CA ARG A 368 2.60 4.31 -3.77
C ARG A 368 2.48 5.70 -3.16
N LEU A 369 2.31 6.71 -3.99
CA LEU A 369 2.12 8.09 -3.57
C LEU A 369 0.76 8.62 -4.05
N GLN A 370 0.26 9.67 -3.41
CA GLN A 370 -1.05 10.22 -3.72
C GLN A 370 -1.14 11.75 -3.61
N THR A 371 -2.07 12.33 -4.37
CA THR A 371 -2.32 13.78 -4.39
C THR A 371 -3.29 14.18 -3.27
N HIS A 372 -3.48 15.49 -3.08
CA HIS A 372 -4.59 15.98 -2.28
C HIS A 372 -5.91 15.78 -3.02
N THR A 373 -7.01 15.67 -2.26
CA THR A 373 -8.35 15.62 -2.81
C THR A 373 -8.85 17.00 -3.20
N VAL A 374 -9.46 17.11 -4.37
CA VAL A 374 -10.11 18.34 -4.84
C VAL A 374 -11.62 18.15 -4.77
N TYR A 375 -12.28 18.87 -3.84
CA TYR A 375 -13.71 18.68 -3.60
C TYR A 375 -14.60 19.22 -4.72
N LYS A 376 -15.63 18.46 -5.09
CA LYS A 376 -16.76 18.81 -5.94
C LYS A 376 -16.33 19.38 -7.29
N ASN A 377 -15.39 18.70 -7.93
CA ASN A 377 -14.81 19.12 -9.19
C ASN A 377 -14.55 17.93 -10.12
N LEU A 378 -15.13 17.97 -11.33
CA LEU A 378 -14.90 16.98 -12.38
C LEU A 378 -13.66 17.29 -13.24
N ASN A 379 -13.09 18.48 -13.07
CA ASN A 379 -11.85 18.92 -13.70
C ASN A 379 -10.83 19.37 -12.63
N PRO A 380 -10.34 18.45 -11.78
CA PRO A 380 -9.44 18.79 -10.69
C PRO A 380 -8.06 19.19 -11.21
N GLU A 381 -7.44 20.17 -10.55
CA GLU A 381 -6.03 20.55 -10.77
C GLU A 381 -5.25 20.25 -9.49
N TRP A 382 -4.21 19.42 -9.60
CA TRP A 382 -3.38 19.02 -8.47
C TRP A 382 -2.01 19.68 -8.48
N ASN A 383 -1.39 19.82 -9.66
CA ASN A 383 -0.05 20.39 -9.85
C ASN A 383 0.99 19.85 -8.86
N LYS A 384 1.00 18.53 -8.62
CA LYS A 384 1.88 17.87 -7.66
C LYS A 384 2.95 17.05 -8.38
N VAL A 385 4.17 17.10 -7.88
CA VAL A 385 5.32 16.35 -8.43
C VAL A 385 5.68 15.22 -7.47
N PHE A 386 5.87 14.04 -8.03
CA PHE A 386 6.33 12.85 -7.31
C PHE A 386 7.65 12.38 -7.89
N THR A 387 8.54 11.88 -7.04
CA THR A 387 9.82 11.30 -7.48
C THR A 387 9.92 9.88 -6.98
N PHE A 388 10.16 8.93 -7.89
CA PHE A 388 10.30 7.52 -7.58
C PHE A 388 11.69 7.00 -8.01
N ASN A 389 12.22 6.06 -7.22
CA ASN A 389 13.43 5.35 -7.57
C ASN A 389 13.09 4.18 -8.49
N VAL A 390 13.62 4.19 -9.71
CA VAL A 390 13.40 3.13 -10.69
C VAL A 390 14.33 1.96 -10.37
N LYS A 391 13.74 0.86 -9.89
CA LYS A 391 14.46 -0.41 -9.67
C LYS A 391 14.54 -1.29 -10.92
N ASP A 392 13.57 -1.15 -11.83
CA ASP A 392 13.52 -1.84 -13.11
C ASP A 392 12.83 -0.94 -14.15
N ILE A 393 13.47 -0.72 -15.30
CA ILE A 393 12.94 0.14 -16.38
C ILE A 393 11.74 -0.48 -17.10
N HIS A 394 11.56 -1.79 -16.96
CA HIS A 394 10.41 -2.51 -17.51
C HIS A 394 9.16 -2.38 -16.64
N SER A 395 9.26 -1.68 -15.51
CA SER A 395 8.12 -1.40 -14.66
C SER A 395 7.13 -0.48 -15.37
N VAL A 396 5.86 -0.61 -15.01
CA VAL A 396 4.77 0.20 -15.52
C VAL A 396 4.36 1.18 -14.44
N LEU A 397 4.31 2.47 -14.78
CA LEU A 397 3.80 3.52 -13.91
C LEU A 397 2.27 3.47 -13.97
N GLU A 398 1.64 3.17 -12.85
CA GLU A 398 0.18 3.13 -12.75
C GLU A 398 -0.32 4.43 -12.10
N VAL A 399 -1.24 5.11 -12.77
CA VAL A 399 -1.88 6.31 -12.24
C VAL A 399 -3.38 6.05 -12.17
N THR A 400 -3.94 6.07 -10.96
CA THR A 400 -5.35 5.77 -10.71
C THR A 400 -6.02 6.95 -10.06
N VAL A 401 -7.15 7.37 -10.61
CA VAL A 401 -8.00 8.43 -10.07
C VAL A 401 -9.14 7.78 -9.30
N TYR A 402 -9.33 8.23 -8.08
CA TYR A 402 -10.34 7.77 -7.14
C TYR A 402 -11.20 8.93 -6.67
N ASP A 403 -12.42 8.63 -6.24
CA ASP A 403 -13.33 9.55 -5.56
C ASP A 403 -13.25 9.32 -4.05
N GLU A 404 -13.00 10.36 -3.27
CA GLU A 404 -12.93 10.24 -1.82
C GLU A 404 -14.33 10.30 -1.18
N ASP A 405 -14.77 9.16 -0.64
CA ASP A 405 -15.98 9.08 0.16
C ASP A 405 -15.67 9.14 1.67
N ARG A 406 -16.35 10.02 2.41
CA ARG A 406 -16.11 10.22 3.86
C ARG A 406 -16.32 8.97 4.71
N ASP A 407 -17.20 8.05 4.29
CA ASP A 407 -17.63 6.89 5.08
C ASP A 407 -17.48 5.56 4.33
N ARG A 408 -16.83 5.56 3.16
CA ARG A 408 -16.68 4.37 2.30
C ARG A 408 -15.28 4.27 1.72
N SER A 409 -14.89 3.07 1.29
CA SER A 409 -13.72 2.90 0.44
C SER A 409 -13.86 3.76 -0.81
N ALA A 410 -12.79 4.48 -1.17
CA ALA A 410 -12.77 5.36 -2.32
C ALA A 410 -13.28 4.68 -3.60
N ASP A 411 -14.18 5.35 -4.31
CA ASP A 411 -14.79 4.82 -5.53
C ASP A 411 -13.84 5.02 -6.73
N PHE A 412 -13.79 4.04 -7.63
CA PHE A 412 -12.86 4.05 -8.77
C PHE A 412 -13.39 4.95 -9.90
N LEU A 413 -12.61 5.96 -10.30
CA LEU A 413 -12.96 6.86 -11.41
C LEU A 413 -12.22 6.51 -12.71
N GLY A 414 -11.00 5.97 -12.64
CA GLY A 414 -10.26 5.57 -13.83
C GLY A 414 -8.78 5.24 -13.56
N LYS A 415 -8.17 4.43 -14.43
CA LYS A 415 -6.75 4.04 -14.34
C LYS A 415 -6.05 4.22 -15.68
N VAL A 416 -4.78 4.61 -15.63
CA VAL A 416 -3.85 4.56 -16.76
C VAL A 416 -2.58 3.82 -16.33
N ALA A 417 -2.04 3.03 -17.25
CA ALA A 417 -0.80 2.28 -17.06
C ALA A 417 0.17 2.69 -18.17
N ILE A 418 1.32 3.26 -17.79
CA ILE A 418 2.29 3.87 -18.70
C ILE A 418 3.64 3.16 -18.53
N PRO A 419 4.09 2.35 -19.51
CA PRO A 419 5.41 1.74 -19.46
C PRO A 419 6.51 2.81 -19.45
N LEU A 420 7.49 2.70 -18.54
CA LEU A 420 8.54 3.72 -18.40
C LEU A 420 9.36 3.93 -19.68
N LEU A 421 9.52 2.89 -20.51
CA LEU A 421 10.24 2.95 -21.78
C LEU A 421 9.51 3.76 -22.87
N ASN A 422 8.18 3.91 -22.77
CA ASN A 422 7.39 4.65 -23.75
C ASN A 422 7.31 6.16 -23.44
N ILE A 423 7.90 6.58 -22.33
CA ILE A 423 7.82 7.95 -21.83
C ILE A 423 8.78 8.83 -22.63
N GLN A 424 8.26 9.97 -23.11
CA GLN A 424 9.04 11.02 -23.73
C GLN A 424 9.23 12.13 -22.72
N ASN A 425 10.48 12.35 -22.32
CA ASN A 425 10.82 13.30 -21.26
C ASN A 425 10.44 14.75 -21.65
N GLY A 426 9.89 15.49 -20.69
CA GLY A 426 9.57 16.91 -20.78
C GLY A 426 8.28 17.24 -21.54
N GLU A 427 7.54 16.24 -22.02
CA GLU A 427 6.31 16.46 -22.78
C GLU A 427 5.06 16.30 -21.91
N ARG A 428 4.17 17.29 -21.97
CA ARG A 428 2.84 17.23 -21.35
C ARG A 428 1.90 16.44 -22.25
N LYS A 429 1.44 15.29 -21.76
CA LYS A 429 0.52 14.42 -22.50
C LYS A 429 -0.79 14.25 -21.75
N ALA A 430 -1.90 14.25 -22.50
CA ALA A 430 -3.20 13.86 -21.99
C ALA A 430 -3.39 12.36 -22.20
N TYR A 431 -3.69 11.64 -21.12
CA TYR A 431 -3.91 10.20 -21.12
C TYR A 431 -5.40 9.91 -20.86
N ALA A 432 -6.04 9.18 -21.76
CA ALA A 432 -7.42 8.72 -21.55
C ALA A 432 -7.49 7.67 -20.43
N LEU A 433 -8.43 7.86 -19.49
CA LEU A 433 -8.66 6.92 -18.39
C LEU A 433 -9.34 5.64 -18.88
N LYS A 434 -8.97 4.51 -18.27
CA LYS A 434 -9.52 3.18 -18.55
C LYS A 434 -10.16 2.55 -17.32
N SER A 435 -10.88 1.45 -17.53
CA SER A 435 -11.48 0.65 -16.47
C SER A 435 -10.41 0.07 -15.54
N LYS A 436 -10.82 -0.44 -14.37
CA LYS A 436 -9.90 -1.00 -13.36
C LYS A 436 -8.99 -2.11 -13.92
N GLU A 437 -9.53 -2.95 -14.81
CA GLU A 437 -8.81 -4.03 -15.49
C GLU A 437 -8.08 -3.57 -16.77
N LEU A 438 -8.10 -2.27 -17.09
CA LEU A 438 -7.52 -1.68 -18.30
C LEU A 438 -8.10 -2.23 -19.62
N THR A 439 -9.26 -2.87 -19.57
CA THR A 439 -9.89 -3.57 -20.70
C THR A 439 -10.78 -2.68 -21.56
N GLY A 440 -11.31 -1.59 -21.01
CA GLY A 440 -12.23 -0.69 -21.69
C GLY A 440 -11.99 0.78 -21.37
N PRO A 441 -12.41 1.71 -22.26
CA PRO A 441 -12.30 3.13 -22.01
C PRO A 441 -13.22 3.56 -20.87
N THR A 442 -12.79 4.57 -20.12
CA THR A 442 -13.57 5.22 -19.06
C THR A 442 -13.65 6.71 -19.33
N LYS A 443 -14.65 7.39 -18.78
CA LYS A 443 -14.80 8.84 -18.97
C LYS A 443 -13.70 9.58 -18.21
N GLY A 444 -13.04 10.49 -18.91
CA GLY A 444 -12.05 11.41 -18.36
C GLY A 444 -10.66 11.24 -18.94
N VAL A 445 -9.90 12.33 -18.90
CA VAL A 445 -8.50 12.40 -19.34
C VAL A 445 -7.66 12.98 -18.21
N ILE A 446 -6.42 12.51 -18.06
CA ILE A 446 -5.46 13.02 -17.07
C ILE A 446 -4.22 13.58 -17.77
N PHE A 447 -3.81 14.77 -17.37
CA PHE A 447 -2.64 15.46 -17.90
C PHE A 447 -1.43 15.21 -17.01
N LEU A 448 -0.41 14.58 -17.58
CA LEU A 448 0.81 14.21 -16.89
C LEU A 448 2.03 14.71 -17.66
N GLU A 449 3.06 15.10 -16.92
CA GLU A 449 4.40 15.41 -17.43
C GLU A 449 5.37 14.49 -16.70
N ILE A 450 6.14 13.68 -17.45
CA ILE A 450 6.95 12.61 -16.85
C ILE A 450 8.36 12.66 -17.41
N ASP A 451 9.34 12.64 -16.52
CA ASP A 451 10.77 12.64 -16.82
C ASP A 451 11.42 11.38 -16.26
N VAL A 452 12.03 10.55 -17.13
CA VAL A 452 12.75 9.34 -16.74
C VAL A 452 14.24 9.50 -17.04
N ILE A 453 15.08 9.30 -16.02
CA ILE A 453 16.54 9.23 -16.17
C ILE A 453 17.01 7.87 -15.69
N PHE A 454 17.63 7.09 -16.56
CA PHE A 454 18.11 5.75 -16.23
C PHE A 454 19.43 5.43 -16.94
N ASN A 455 20.14 4.44 -16.40
CA ASN A 455 21.32 3.89 -17.04
C ASN A 455 20.96 2.63 -17.85
N ALA A 456 21.14 2.68 -19.18
CA ALA A 456 20.77 1.59 -20.08
C ALA A 456 21.55 0.28 -19.83
N VAL A 457 22.83 0.35 -19.47
CA VAL A 457 23.66 -0.85 -19.19
C VAL A 457 23.20 -1.51 -17.90
N LYS A 458 22.95 -0.70 -16.87
CA LYS A 458 22.44 -1.18 -15.57
C LYS A 458 21.04 -1.78 -15.71
N ALA A 459 20.17 -1.13 -16.48
CA ALA A 459 18.85 -1.65 -16.82
C ALA A 459 18.96 -3.00 -17.55
N GLY A 460 19.86 -3.12 -18.53
CA GLY A 460 20.10 -4.36 -19.27
C GLY A 460 20.61 -5.50 -18.39
N LEU A 461 21.50 -5.23 -17.44
CA LEU A 461 21.94 -6.24 -16.46
C LEU A 461 20.82 -6.62 -15.49
N ARG A 462 19.98 -5.65 -15.09
CA ARG A 462 18.82 -5.91 -14.22
C ARG A 462 17.81 -6.85 -14.88
N THR A 463 17.72 -6.88 -16.22
CA THR A 463 16.78 -7.75 -16.94
C THR A 463 17.03 -9.26 -16.78
N LEU A 464 18.19 -9.65 -16.23
CA LEU A 464 18.55 -11.04 -15.99
C LEU A 464 18.31 -11.49 -14.54
N ILE A 465 17.93 -10.54 -13.67
CA ILE A 465 17.65 -10.77 -12.24
C ILE A 465 16.13 -10.82 -12.08
N PRO A 466 15.55 -11.65 -11.19
CA PRO A 466 14.10 -11.74 -11.02
C PRO A 466 13.43 -10.38 -10.78
N ILE A 467 12.23 -10.22 -11.34
CA ILE A 467 11.36 -9.06 -11.13
C ILE A 467 10.96 -9.02 -9.65
N GLU A 468 10.90 -7.81 -9.07
CA GLU A 468 10.40 -7.64 -7.71
C GLU A 468 8.91 -7.94 -7.67
N GLN A 469 8.50 -8.87 -6.80
CA GLN A 469 7.10 -9.21 -6.63
C GLN A 469 6.35 -8.02 -6.00
N LYS A 470 5.18 -7.67 -6.57
CA LYS A 470 4.28 -6.69 -5.96
C LYS A 470 3.70 -7.33 -4.71
N TYR A 471 3.89 -6.70 -3.55
CA TYR A 471 3.46 -7.31 -2.28
C TYR A 471 1.94 -7.41 -2.15
N ILE A 472 1.21 -6.53 -2.82
CA ILE A 472 -0.25 -6.49 -2.82
C ILE A 472 -0.72 -7.13 -4.13
N GLU A 473 -1.23 -8.35 -4.04
CA GLU A 473 -1.84 -9.08 -5.15
C GLU A 473 -3.35 -9.18 -4.90
N GLU A 474 -4.17 -8.76 -5.88
CA GLU A 474 -5.61 -8.99 -5.81
C GLU A 474 -5.89 -10.49 -5.99
N GLU A 475 -6.72 -11.07 -5.12
CA GLU A 475 -7.10 -12.48 -5.21
C GLU A 475 -7.73 -12.79 -6.58
N PRO A 476 -7.19 -13.77 -7.34
CA PRO A 476 -7.70 -14.08 -8.68
C PRO A 476 -9.12 -14.61 -8.60
N ARG A 477 -10.07 -13.87 -9.15
CA ARG A 477 -11.47 -14.30 -9.25
C ARG A 477 -11.63 -15.23 -10.45
N VAL A 478 -12.23 -16.41 -10.23
CA VAL A 478 -12.60 -17.30 -11.34
C VAL A 478 -13.62 -16.59 -12.22
N SER A 479 -13.26 -16.38 -13.47
CA SER A 479 -14.21 -15.90 -14.46
C SER A 479 -14.21 -16.82 -15.67
N LYS A 480 -15.42 -17.28 -16.03
CA LYS A 480 -15.64 -18.16 -17.19
C LYS A 480 -15.15 -17.52 -18.49
N GLN A 481 -15.27 -16.19 -18.59
CA GLN A 481 -14.83 -15.43 -19.76
C GLN A 481 -13.29 -15.37 -19.86
N LEU A 482 -12.57 -15.17 -18.75
CA LEU A 482 -11.10 -15.20 -18.75
C LEU A 482 -10.58 -16.59 -19.10
N LEU A 483 -11.17 -17.65 -18.55
CA LEU A 483 -10.77 -19.03 -18.85
C LEU A 483 -10.98 -19.35 -20.34
N LEU A 484 -12.14 -19.02 -20.91
CA LEU A 484 -12.41 -19.23 -22.33
C LEU A 484 -11.45 -18.42 -23.22
N ARG A 485 -11.15 -17.18 -22.84
CA ARG A 485 -10.18 -16.32 -23.54
C ARG A 485 -8.78 -16.93 -23.50
N ASN A 486 -8.32 -17.37 -22.33
CA ASN A 486 -6.99 -17.97 -22.14
C ASN A 486 -6.88 -19.30 -22.89
N PHE A 487 -7.91 -20.14 -22.85
CA PHE A 487 -7.96 -21.36 -23.63
C PHE A 487 -7.85 -21.09 -25.14
N ASN A 488 -8.56 -20.08 -25.66
CA ASN A 488 -8.46 -19.69 -27.06
C ASN A 488 -7.06 -19.16 -27.43
N ARG A 489 -6.37 -18.47 -26.51
CA ARG A 489 -4.96 -18.04 -26.70
C ARG A 489 -4.02 -19.26 -26.82
N VAL A 490 -4.13 -20.21 -25.89
CA VAL A 490 -3.34 -21.46 -25.92
C VAL A 490 -3.66 -22.28 -27.18
N ARG A 491 -4.94 -22.43 -27.53
CA ARG A 491 -5.37 -23.15 -28.74
C ARG A 491 -4.75 -22.58 -30.00
N ARG A 492 -4.66 -21.24 -30.15
CA ARG A 492 -3.99 -20.63 -31.30
C ARG A 492 -2.51 -21.03 -31.38
N CYS A 493 -1.80 -21.03 -30.25
CA CYS A 493 -0.40 -21.45 -30.19
C CYS A 493 -0.25 -22.95 -30.53
N ILE A 494 -1.08 -23.81 -29.96
CA ILE A 494 -1.07 -25.26 -30.24
C ILE A 494 -1.41 -25.54 -31.70
N MET A 495 -2.41 -24.86 -32.27
CA MET A 495 -2.79 -25.05 -33.68
C MET A 495 -1.68 -24.63 -34.64
N PHE A 496 -0.90 -23.59 -34.31
CA PHE A 496 0.29 -23.23 -35.07
C PHE A 496 1.35 -24.33 -35.03
N LEU A 497 1.59 -24.94 -33.85
CA LEU A 497 2.51 -26.07 -33.70
C LEU A 497 2.05 -27.30 -34.47
N ILE A 498 0.76 -27.64 -34.39
CA ILE A 498 0.17 -28.75 -35.14
C ILE A 498 0.30 -28.50 -36.64
N ASN A 499 -0.04 -27.31 -37.13
CA ASN A 499 0.09 -26.97 -38.55
C ASN A 499 1.55 -27.07 -39.03
N THR A 500 2.50 -26.61 -38.21
CA THR A 500 3.93 -26.74 -38.51
C THR A 500 4.36 -28.21 -38.53
N GLY A 501 3.90 -29.01 -37.56
CA GLY A 501 4.16 -30.46 -37.52
C GLY A 501 3.58 -31.19 -38.72
N CYS A 502 2.34 -30.89 -39.10
CA CYS A 502 1.71 -31.42 -40.30
C CYS A 502 2.45 -30.99 -41.57
N TYR A 503 2.95 -29.75 -41.63
CA TYR A 503 3.77 -29.28 -42.76
C TYR A 503 5.08 -30.06 -42.87
N ILE A 504 5.76 -30.32 -41.76
CA ILE A 504 6.98 -31.15 -41.72
C ILE A 504 6.65 -32.59 -42.14
N ASN A 505 5.56 -33.16 -41.63
CA ASN A 505 5.13 -34.51 -42.00
C ASN A 505 4.81 -34.61 -43.50
N SER A 506 4.14 -33.61 -44.07
CA SER A 506 3.86 -33.50 -45.50
C SER A 506 5.14 -33.42 -46.35
N CYS A 507 6.22 -32.83 -45.82
CA CYS A 507 7.54 -32.84 -46.45
C CYS A 507 8.20 -34.23 -46.41
N PHE A 508 7.96 -35.03 -45.36
CA PHE A 508 8.47 -36.40 -45.27
C PHE A 508 7.66 -37.41 -46.08
N GLU A 509 6.36 -37.19 -46.23
CA GLU A 509 5.43 -38.01 -47.01
C GLU A 509 5.46 -37.71 -48.52
N TRP A 510 6.21 -36.67 -48.93
CA TRP A 510 6.37 -36.25 -50.32
C TRP A 510 5.09 -35.79 -51.03
N ASP A 511 4.09 -35.28 -50.29
CA ASP A 511 2.82 -34.79 -50.86
C ASP A 511 3.03 -33.73 -51.95
N SER A 512 4.04 -32.88 -51.76
CA SER A 512 4.52 -31.94 -52.78
C SER A 512 5.99 -32.24 -53.09
N PRO A 513 6.32 -32.71 -54.31
CA PRO A 513 7.70 -33.08 -54.64
C PRO A 513 8.64 -31.87 -54.62
N GLN A 514 8.17 -30.68 -55.04
CA GLN A 514 8.99 -29.47 -55.06
C GLN A 514 9.39 -28.99 -53.64
N ARG A 515 8.45 -29.04 -52.69
CA ARG A 515 8.70 -28.64 -51.29
C ARG A 515 9.61 -29.64 -50.59
N SER A 516 9.37 -30.92 -50.80
CA SER A 516 10.12 -32.01 -50.16
C SER A 516 11.56 -32.09 -50.67
N VAL A 517 11.80 -31.91 -51.97
CA VAL A 517 13.16 -31.79 -52.52
C VAL A 517 13.89 -30.60 -51.94
N CYS A 518 13.24 -29.43 -51.88
CA CYS A 518 13.85 -28.23 -51.30
C CYS A 518 14.20 -28.42 -49.81
N ALA A 519 13.26 -28.95 -49.02
CA ALA A 519 13.47 -29.27 -47.61
C ALA A 519 14.61 -30.29 -47.41
N PHE A 520 14.69 -31.32 -48.26
CA PHE A 520 15.74 -32.33 -48.22
C PHE A 520 17.12 -31.75 -48.55
N VAL A 521 17.22 -30.94 -49.60
CA VAL A 521 18.48 -30.27 -49.97
C VAL A 521 18.94 -29.33 -48.84
N LEU A 522 18.02 -28.54 -48.27
CA LEU A 522 18.31 -27.69 -47.11
C LEU A 522 18.77 -28.50 -45.90
N PHE A 523 18.11 -29.64 -45.62
CA PHE A 523 18.51 -30.53 -44.53
C PHE A 523 19.92 -31.09 -44.73
N VAL A 524 20.25 -31.60 -45.92
CA VAL A 524 21.58 -32.13 -46.22
C VAL A 524 22.66 -31.05 -46.09
N ILE A 525 22.43 -29.86 -46.64
CA ILE A 525 23.36 -28.73 -46.53
C ILE A 525 23.54 -28.32 -45.07
N PHE A 526 22.44 -28.25 -44.31
CA PHE A 526 22.46 -27.87 -42.91
C PHE A 526 23.24 -28.88 -42.07
N VAL A 527 22.92 -30.17 -42.15
CA VAL A 527 23.59 -31.22 -41.36
C VAL A 527 25.07 -31.33 -41.72
N TRP A 528 25.42 -31.18 -42.98
CA TRP A 528 26.82 -31.24 -43.43
C TRP A 528 27.69 -30.11 -42.87
N ASN A 529 27.11 -28.91 -42.69
CA ASN A 529 27.83 -27.72 -42.22
C ASN A 529 27.47 -27.31 -40.79
N PHE A 530 26.81 -28.19 -40.02
CA PHE A 530 26.27 -27.83 -38.72
C PHE A 530 27.36 -27.72 -37.66
N GLU A 531 27.59 -26.50 -37.19
CA GLU A 531 28.40 -26.21 -36.00
C GLU A 531 27.53 -25.57 -34.90
N LEU A 532 27.90 -25.75 -33.63
CA LEU A 532 27.07 -25.33 -32.49
C LEU A 532 26.79 -23.81 -32.44
N TYR A 533 27.71 -22.97 -32.94
CA TYR A 533 27.51 -21.52 -33.00
C TYR A 533 26.41 -21.12 -34.02
N MET A 534 26.01 -22.01 -34.93
CA MET A 534 24.95 -21.76 -35.90
C MET A 534 23.56 -21.70 -35.25
N ILE A 535 23.37 -22.28 -34.05
CA ILE A 535 22.09 -22.22 -33.33
C ILE A 535 21.75 -20.77 -32.91
N PRO A 536 22.58 -20.05 -32.15
CA PRO A 536 22.30 -18.65 -31.83
C PRO A 536 22.34 -17.74 -33.06
N LEU A 537 23.17 -18.05 -34.07
CA LEU A 537 23.23 -17.29 -35.33
C LEU A 537 21.93 -17.40 -36.13
N THR A 538 21.32 -18.59 -36.24
CA THR A 538 20.05 -18.78 -36.94
C THR A 538 18.89 -18.07 -36.24
N LEU A 539 18.87 -18.07 -34.90
CA LEU A 539 17.93 -17.27 -34.10
C LEU A 539 18.10 -15.76 -34.32
N LEU A 540 19.36 -15.29 -34.42
CA LEU A 540 19.68 -13.89 -34.71
C LEU A 540 19.26 -13.49 -36.14
N CYS A 541 19.52 -14.35 -37.13
CA CYS A 541 19.05 -14.15 -38.50
C CYS A 541 17.52 -14.12 -38.58
N LEU A 542 16.82 -14.95 -37.80
CA LEU A 542 15.36 -14.95 -37.72
C LEU A 542 14.84 -13.63 -37.11
N LEU A 543 15.48 -13.12 -36.06
CA LEU A 543 15.16 -11.80 -35.48
C LEU A 543 15.32 -10.67 -36.50
N PHE A 544 16.40 -10.69 -37.28
CA PHE A 544 16.68 -9.70 -38.31
C PHE A 544 15.76 -9.82 -39.53
N ALA A 545 15.42 -11.04 -39.94
CA ALA A 545 14.48 -11.28 -41.03
C ALA A 545 13.06 -10.80 -40.66
N LEU A 546 12.63 -11.03 -39.42
CA LEU A 546 11.34 -10.54 -38.92
C LEU A 546 11.31 -9.01 -38.74
N SER A 547 12.44 -8.38 -38.38
CA SER A 547 12.54 -6.91 -38.34
C SER A 547 12.44 -6.27 -39.73
N LEU A 548 12.99 -6.93 -40.76
CA LEU A 548 12.93 -6.45 -42.13
C LEU A 548 11.53 -6.67 -42.75
N SER A 549 10.89 -7.81 -42.43
CA SER A 549 9.54 -8.16 -42.88
C SER A 549 8.46 -7.20 -42.35
N SER A 550 8.59 -6.76 -41.09
CA SER A 550 7.65 -5.82 -40.47
C SER A 550 7.64 -4.43 -41.12
N HIS A 551 8.68 -4.05 -41.87
CA HIS A 551 8.72 -2.81 -42.67
C HIS A 551 8.20 -2.95 -44.11
N LEU A 552 8.01 -4.18 -44.61
CA LEU A 552 7.69 -4.44 -46.03
C LEU A 552 6.36 -5.15 -46.26
N PHE A 553 5.71 -5.69 -45.23
CA PHE A 553 4.43 -6.40 -45.37
C PHE A 553 3.24 -5.61 -44.84
N LEU A 554 2.36 -5.22 -45.77
CA LEU A 554 0.97 -4.87 -45.48
C LEU A 554 0.33 -6.01 -44.67
N PRO A 555 -0.44 -5.73 -43.60
CA PRO A 555 -1.16 -6.78 -42.88
C PRO A 555 -2.24 -7.33 -43.81
N HIS A 556 -1.99 -8.48 -44.44
CA HIS A 556 -3.06 -9.21 -45.13
C HIS A 556 -3.90 -9.95 -44.08
N PRO A 557 -5.20 -9.66 -43.98
CA PRO A 557 -6.09 -10.37 -43.08
C PRO A 557 -6.49 -11.65 -43.79
N CYS A 558 -5.88 -12.76 -43.45
CA CYS A 558 -6.43 -14.06 -43.85
C CYS A 558 -5.94 -15.13 -42.90
N PHE A 559 -6.82 -15.60 -42.03
CA PHE A 559 -7.27 -16.99 -42.04
C PHE A 559 -8.49 -17.10 -41.13
N LEU A 560 -9.56 -17.68 -41.68
CA LEU A 560 -10.87 -17.86 -41.05
C LEU A 560 -10.77 -18.28 -39.58
N SER A 561 -11.55 -17.63 -38.72
CA SER A 561 -11.95 -18.23 -37.46
C SER A 561 -12.73 -19.52 -37.77
N PRO A 562 -12.37 -20.70 -37.22
CA PRO A 562 -13.27 -21.82 -37.24
C PRO A 562 -14.50 -21.44 -36.40
N SER A 563 -15.68 -21.72 -36.94
CA SER A 563 -16.98 -21.50 -36.29
C SER A 563 -17.06 -22.18 -34.91
N PRO A 564 -17.85 -21.62 -33.97
CA PRO A 564 -17.90 -22.04 -32.56
C PRO A 564 -18.58 -23.40 -32.31
N THR A 565 -18.84 -24.19 -33.35
CA THR A 565 -19.77 -25.33 -33.30
C THR A 565 -19.20 -26.62 -32.71
N SER A 566 -17.89 -26.72 -32.45
CA SER A 566 -17.28 -27.96 -31.94
C SER A 566 -16.98 -27.98 -30.44
N LEU A 567 -17.18 -26.87 -29.72
CA LEU A 567 -16.86 -26.78 -28.28
C LEU A 567 -18.06 -26.99 -27.35
N SER A 568 -19.30 -26.85 -27.86
CA SER A 568 -20.51 -27.11 -27.06
C SER A 568 -20.68 -28.60 -26.71
N VAL A 569 -20.10 -29.50 -27.51
CA VAL A 569 -20.31 -30.95 -27.38
C VAL A 569 -19.36 -31.61 -26.37
N LEU A 570 -18.17 -31.04 -26.12
CA LEU A 570 -17.18 -31.64 -25.21
C LEU A 570 -17.34 -31.24 -23.74
N LEU A 571 -18.10 -30.18 -23.44
CA LEU A 571 -18.28 -29.69 -22.07
C LEU A 571 -19.57 -30.19 -21.41
N GLN A 572 -20.40 -30.97 -22.12
CA GLN A 572 -21.73 -31.35 -21.64
C GLN A 572 -21.76 -32.66 -20.82
N ASP A 573 -20.65 -33.40 -20.73
CA ASP A 573 -20.63 -34.74 -20.12
C ASP A 573 -19.96 -34.83 -18.72
N SER A 574 -19.75 -33.70 -18.03
CA SER A 574 -19.10 -33.71 -16.71
C SER A 574 -19.88 -33.03 -15.59
N GLU A 575 -21.21 -33.09 -15.63
CA GLU A 575 -22.04 -32.72 -14.48
C GLU A 575 -22.86 -33.92 -13.99
N ARG A 576 -22.36 -34.59 -12.93
CA ARG A 576 -23.17 -35.12 -11.81
C ARG A 576 -22.29 -35.89 -10.81
N LYS A 577 -22.08 -35.29 -9.63
CA LYS A 577 -22.20 -35.87 -8.25
C LYS A 577 -21.14 -35.35 -7.27
N GLY A 578 -21.62 -34.79 -6.15
CA GLY A 578 -20.86 -34.52 -4.93
C GLY A 578 -20.71 -33.02 -4.61
N PHE A 579 -21.85 -32.34 -4.45
CA PHE A 579 -21.94 -30.88 -4.29
C PHE A 579 -21.60 -30.42 -2.87
N MET A 580 -21.10 -29.19 -2.76
CA MET A 580 -20.73 -28.42 -1.57
C MET A 580 -19.33 -28.59 -1.00
N ASN A 581 -18.85 -29.77 -0.58
CA ASN A 581 -17.45 -29.85 -0.06
C ASN A 581 -16.39 -29.97 -1.16
N LYS A 582 -16.78 -30.34 -2.39
CA LYS A 582 -15.91 -30.30 -3.58
C LYS A 582 -15.90 -28.94 -4.27
N LEU A 583 -16.74 -27.99 -3.87
CA LEU A 583 -16.95 -26.77 -4.65
C LEU A 583 -15.77 -25.80 -4.50
N TYR A 584 -15.20 -25.69 -3.29
CA TYR A 584 -13.94 -24.97 -3.07
C TYR A 584 -12.75 -25.66 -3.74
N ALA A 585 -12.63 -26.99 -3.62
CA ALA A 585 -11.57 -27.74 -4.28
C ALA A 585 -11.64 -27.65 -5.82
N ILE A 586 -12.84 -27.64 -6.40
CA ILE A 586 -13.04 -27.42 -7.84
C ILE A 586 -12.73 -25.97 -8.21
N GLN A 587 -13.09 -25.00 -7.38
CA GLN A 587 -12.74 -23.61 -7.60
C GLN A 587 -11.22 -23.41 -7.62
N ASP A 588 -10.50 -23.98 -6.65
CA ASP A 588 -9.03 -23.91 -6.57
C ASP A 588 -8.36 -24.61 -7.76
N VAL A 589 -8.89 -25.78 -8.17
CA VAL A 589 -8.43 -26.48 -9.38
C VAL A 589 -8.69 -25.64 -10.63
N CYS A 590 -9.86 -25.00 -10.74
CA CYS A 590 -10.18 -24.11 -11.85
C CYS A 590 -9.27 -22.87 -11.87
N ILE A 591 -8.96 -22.27 -10.72
CA ILE A 591 -8.00 -21.16 -10.61
C ILE A 591 -6.62 -21.62 -11.04
N SER A 592 -6.16 -22.78 -10.54
CA SER A 592 -4.87 -23.36 -10.90
C SER A 592 -4.76 -23.64 -12.40
N VAL A 593 -5.79 -24.23 -13.02
CA VAL A 593 -5.84 -24.45 -14.47
C VAL A 593 -5.90 -23.13 -15.24
N GLN A 594 -6.68 -22.15 -14.76
CA GLN A 594 -6.76 -20.83 -15.38
C GLN A 594 -5.39 -20.14 -15.37
N ASN A 595 -4.68 -20.18 -14.25
CA ASN A 595 -3.34 -19.60 -14.08
C ASN A 595 -2.32 -20.35 -14.95
N ALA A 596 -2.33 -21.68 -14.96
CA ALA A 596 -1.42 -22.47 -15.81
C ALA A 596 -1.65 -22.21 -17.32
N LEU A 597 -2.91 -22.13 -17.75
CA LEU A 597 -3.24 -21.78 -19.14
C LEU A 597 -2.80 -20.34 -19.47
N ASP A 598 -2.95 -19.40 -18.54
CA ASP A 598 -2.51 -18.02 -18.73
C ASP A 598 -0.98 -17.90 -18.78
N GLU A 599 -0.26 -18.64 -17.93
CA GLU A 599 1.19 -18.74 -17.97
C GLU A 599 1.65 -19.27 -19.33
N VAL A 600 1.13 -20.42 -19.78
CA VAL A 600 1.52 -21.01 -21.08
C VAL A 600 1.20 -20.07 -22.24
N ALA A 601 0.01 -19.46 -22.25
CA ALA A 601 -0.37 -18.49 -23.28
C ALA A 601 0.54 -17.27 -23.28
N SER A 602 0.81 -16.71 -22.11
CA SER A 602 1.64 -15.52 -21.95
C SER A 602 3.09 -15.80 -22.32
N TYR A 603 3.66 -16.96 -21.98
CA TYR A 603 5.01 -17.33 -22.40
C TYR A 603 5.13 -17.40 -23.93
N GLY A 604 4.18 -18.05 -24.61
CA GLY A 604 4.17 -18.11 -26.07
C GLY A 604 4.07 -16.73 -26.73
N GLU A 605 3.19 -15.88 -26.21
CA GLU A 605 3.02 -14.50 -26.69
C GLU A 605 4.26 -13.63 -26.41
N ARG A 606 4.90 -13.77 -25.25
CA ARG A 606 6.13 -13.05 -24.88
C ARG A 606 7.29 -13.39 -25.80
N ILE A 607 7.46 -14.68 -26.12
CA ILE A 607 8.46 -15.12 -27.08
C ILE A 607 8.18 -14.45 -28.44
N LYS A 608 6.95 -14.61 -28.96
CA LYS A 608 6.52 -13.97 -30.22
C LYS A 608 6.77 -12.45 -30.21
N ASN A 609 6.45 -11.75 -29.13
CA ASN A 609 6.60 -10.30 -29.00
C ASN A 609 8.06 -9.85 -28.93
N THR A 610 8.94 -10.69 -28.38
CA THR A 610 10.40 -10.46 -28.46
C THR A 610 10.88 -10.43 -29.91
N PHE A 611 10.36 -11.34 -30.74
CA PHE A 611 10.69 -11.42 -32.17
C PHE A 611 10.01 -10.34 -33.02
N ASN A 612 8.86 -9.85 -32.59
CA ASN A 612 8.07 -8.83 -33.30
C ASN A 612 8.40 -7.39 -32.88
N TRP A 613 9.49 -7.17 -32.14
CA TRP A 613 9.98 -5.84 -31.74
C TRP A 613 8.98 -5.01 -30.93
N THR A 614 8.10 -5.66 -30.17
CA THR A 614 7.09 -4.95 -29.36
C THR A 614 7.74 -4.04 -28.31
N VAL A 615 8.90 -4.42 -27.78
CA VAL A 615 9.74 -3.57 -26.91
C VAL A 615 11.16 -3.53 -27.50
N PRO A 616 11.54 -2.46 -28.23
CA PRO A 616 12.82 -2.38 -28.94
C PRO A 616 14.05 -2.61 -28.05
N PHE A 617 14.02 -2.12 -26.81
CA PHE A 617 15.10 -2.30 -25.85
C PHE A 617 15.41 -3.77 -25.55
N LEU A 618 14.36 -4.59 -25.30
CA LEU A 618 14.53 -6.01 -24.98
C LEU A 618 14.95 -6.81 -26.22
N SER A 619 14.38 -6.52 -27.39
CA SER A 619 14.79 -7.16 -28.65
C SER A 619 16.25 -6.86 -28.97
N TRP A 620 16.73 -5.64 -28.73
CA TRP A 620 18.13 -5.29 -28.93
C TRP A 620 19.05 -6.01 -27.93
N LEU A 621 18.64 -6.10 -26.67
CA LEU A 621 19.36 -6.88 -25.65
C LEU A 621 19.45 -8.36 -26.02
N ALA A 622 18.38 -8.94 -26.58
CA ALA A 622 18.38 -10.30 -27.10
C ALA A 622 19.34 -10.48 -28.30
N ILE A 623 19.44 -9.50 -29.19
CA ILE A 623 20.40 -9.54 -30.32
C ILE A 623 21.83 -9.48 -29.81
N VAL A 624 22.13 -8.57 -28.89
CA VAL A 624 23.47 -8.46 -28.29
C VAL A 624 23.83 -9.73 -27.54
N SER A 625 22.92 -10.29 -26.74
CA SER A 625 23.19 -11.53 -25.99
C SER A 625 23.40 -12.73 -26.93
N LEU A 626 22.60 -12.88 -27.99
CA LEU A 626 22.79 -13.91 -29.01
C LEU A 626 24.08 -13.72 -29.82
N GLY A 627 24.46 -12.47 -30.13
CA GLY A 627 25.72 -12.15 -30.79
C GLY A 627 26.93 -12.53 -29.93
N VAL A 628 26.91 -12.15 -28.64
CA VAL A 628 27.96 -12.53 -27.68
C VAL A 628 28.01 -14.05 -27.51
N ALA A 629 26.86 -14.72 -27.39
CA ALA A 629 26.80 -16.18 -27.30
C ALA A 629 27.39 -16.86 -28.54
N THR A 630 27.11 -16.32 -29.74
CA THR A 630 27.69 -16.81 -31.00
C THR A 630 29.21 -16.71 -31.00
N ILE A 631 29.75 -15.56 -30.57
CA ILE A 631 31.20 -15.34 -30.47
C ILE A 631 31.83 -16.31 -29.45
N ILE A 632 31.20 -16.48 -28.28
CA ILE A 632 31.68 -17.38 -27.23
C ILE A 632 31.72 -18.83 -27.72
N ILE A 633 30.64 -19.32 -28.33
CA ILE A 633 30.57 -20.72 -28.81
C ILE A 633 31.49 -20.95 -30.01
N TYR A 634 31.79 -19.91 -30.80
CA TYR A 634 32.77 -19.98 -31.89
C TYR A 634 34.21 -20.13 -31.37
N PHE A 635 34.62 -19.33 -30.38
CA PHE A 635 36.00 -19.35 -29.89
C PHE A 635 36.26 -20.38 -28.78
N ILE A 636 35.24 -20.73 -27.99
CA ILE A 636 35.37 -21.60 -26.81
C ILE A 636 34.70 -22.94 -27.08
N PRO A 637 35.47 -24.05 -27.10
CA PRO A 637 34.90 -25.39 -27.22
C PRO A 637 33.87 -25.67 -26.12
N LEU A 638 32.76 -26.34 -26.49
CA LEU A 638 31.62 -26.63 -25.61
C LEU A 638 32.02 -27.28 -24.27
N ARG A 639 33.07 -28.11 -24.26
CA ARG A 639 33.59 -28.74 -23.03
C ARG A 639 33.96 -27.74 -21.93
N TYR A 640 34.53 -26.59 -22.28
CA TYR A 640 34.93 -25.58 -21.30
C TYR A 640 33.72 -24.78 -20.80
N ILE A 641 32.74 -24.54 -21.68
CA ILE A 641 31.47 -23.89 -21.31
C ILE A 641 30.70 -24.78 -20.33
N VAL A 642 30.56 -26.06 -20.63
CA VAL A 642 29.89 -27.04 -19.74
C VAL A 642 30.63 -27.21 -18.42
N LEU A 643 31.98 -27.24 -18.45
CA LEU A 643 32.78 -27.30 -17.23
C LEU A 643 32.59 -26.04 -16.37
N ALA A 644 32.67 -24.84 -16.96
CA ALA A 644 32.46 -23.58 -16.25
C ALA A 644 31.04 -23.46 -15.69
N TRP A 645 30.03 -23.86 -16.47
CA TRP A 645 28.64 -23.91 -16.01
C TRP A 645 28.46 -24.90 -14.86
N GLY A 646 29.04 -26.10 -14.96
CA GLY A 646 29.02 -27.11 -13.91
C GLY A 646 29.66 -26.60 -12.62
N VAL A 647 30.88 -26.06 -12.70
CA VAL A 647 31.57 -25.45 -11.55
C VAL A 647 30.73 -24.34 -10.93
N ASN A 648 30.20 -23.40 -11.72
CA ASN A 648 29.34 -22.34 -11.19
C ASN A 648 28.10 -22.92 -10.49
N LYS A 649 27.41 -23.89 -11.09
CA LYS A 649 26.20 -24.49 -10.51
C LYS A 649 26.47 -25.23 -9.19
N PHE A 650 27.57 -25.97 -9.09
CA PHE A 650 27.93 -26.69 -7.86
C PHE A 650 28.49 -25.75 -6.77
N THR A 651 29.14 -24.64 -7.15
CA THR A 651 29.71 -23.67 -6.20
C THR A 651 28.77 -22.54 -5.80
N LYS A 652 27.67 -22.29 -6.54
CA LYS A 652 26.74 -21.16 -6.30
C LYS A 652 26.18 -21.15 -4.88
N LYS A 653 25.67 -22.29 -4.39
CA LYS A 653 25.12 -22.44 -3.03
C LYS A 653 26.18 -22.43 -1.93
N LEU A 654 27.44 -22.71 -2.27
CA LEU A 654 28.57 -22.60 -1.34
C LEU A 654 29.04 -21.15 -1.20
N ARG A 655 28.92 -20.34 -2.25
CA ARG A 655 29.34 -18.93 -2.26
C ARG A 655 28.29 -17.99 -1.66
N ASP A 656 27.01 -18.29 -1.85
CA ASP A 656 25.91 -17.50 -1.30
C ASP A 656 24.73 -18.42 -0.90
N PRO A 657 24.56 -18.71 0.39
CA PRO A 657 23.50 -19.60 0.91
C PRO A 657 22.08 -19.09 0.61
N TYR A 658 21.90 -17.79 0.38
CA TYR A 658 20.60 -17.15 0.18
C TYR A 658 20.30 -16.82 -1.28
N THR A 659 21.09 -17.35 -2.23
CA THR A 659 20.81 -17.17 -3.65
C THR A 659 19.51 -17.86 -4.04
N ILE A 660 18.54 -17.07 -4.50
CA ILE A 660 17.31 -17.57 -5.11
C ILE A 660 17.68 -18.24 -6.44
N ASP A 661 17.29 -19.51 -6.61
CA ASP A 661 17.46 -20.21 -7.88
C ASP A 661 16.55 -19.54 -8.92
N ASN A 662 17.17 -18.91 -9.93
CA ASN A 662 16.47 -18.15 -10.96
C ASN A 662 16.84 -18.66 -12.36
N ASN A 663 15.90 -18.52 -13.30
CA ASN A 663 16.13 -18.88 -14.70
C ASN A 663 16.18 -17.58 -15.52
N GLU A 664 17.39 -17.20 -15.92
CA GLU A 664 17.67 -15.93 -16.62
C GLU A 664 16.81 -15.74 -17.88
N LEU A 665 16.50 -16.82 -18.61
CA LEU A 665 15.65 -16.76 -19.80
C LEU A 665 14.19 -16.45 -19.43
N LEU A 666 13.67 -17.05 -18.35
CA LEU A 666 12.32 -16.77 -17.88
C LEU A 666 12.25 -15.37 -17.25
N ASP A 667 13.29 -14.94 -16.56
CA ASP A 667 13.41 -13.58 -16.02
C ASP A 667 13.45 -12.53 -17.13
N PHE A 668 14.12 -12.82 -18.25
CA PHE A 668 14.09 -11.96 -19.44
C PHE A 668 12.70 -11.95 -20.09
N LEU A 669 12.10 -13.13 -20.33
CA LEU A 669 10.80 -13.23 -20.98
C LEU A 669 9.67 -12.63 -20.13
N SER A 670 9.76 -12.71 -18.82
CA SER A 670 8.76 -12.13 -17.91
C SER A 670 8.63 -10.62 -18.02
N ARG A 671 9.67 -9.93 -18.51
CA ARG A 671 9.68 -8.47 -18.77
C ARG A 671 9.10 -8.08 -20.11
N VAL A 672 8.96 -9.02 -21.03
CA VAL A 672 8.28 -8.79 -22.29
C VAL A 672 6.77 -8.77 -22.00
N PRO A 673 6.02 -7.79 -22.50
CA PRO A 673 4.58 -7.76 -22.29
C PRO A 673 3.89 -8.84 -23.15
N SER A 674 2.91 -9.53 -22.57
CA SER A 674 2.00 -10.43 -23.30
C SER A 674 1.02 -9.64 -24.19
N ASP A 675 0.32 -10.28 -25.13
CA ASP A 675 -0.60 -9.55 -26.04
C ASP A 675 -1.72 -8.83 -25.25
N VAL A 676 -2.11 -9.36 -24.09
CA VAL A 676 -3.09 -8.72 -23.20
C VAL A 676 -2.53 -7.45 -22.55
N GLN A 677 -1.29 -7.52 -22.05
CA GLN A 677 -0.58 -6.38 -21.47
C GLN A 677 -0.29 -5.31 -22.53
N VAL A 678 0.13 -5.71 -23.72
CA VAL A 678 0.32 -4.83 -24.88
C VAL A 678 -0.97 -4.05 -25.16
N VAL A 679 -2.13 -4.71 -25.21
CA VAL A 679 -3.40 -3.98 -25.45
C VAL A 679 -3.73 -3.03 -24.29
N ALA A 680 -3.46 -3.43 -23.04
CA ALA A 680 -3.68 -2.59 -21.87
C ALA A 680 -2.75 -1.35 -21.85
N GLU A 681 -1.48 -1.53 -22.21
CA GLU A 681 -0.38 -0.56 -22.06
C GLU A 681 -0.07 0.25 -23.33
N LEU A 682 -0.32 -0.27 -24.53
CA LEU A 682 0.00 0.39 -25.82
C LEU A 682 -1.22 1.00 -26.50
N THR A 683 -2.45 0.63 -26.11
CA THR A 683 -3.66 1.36 -26.55
C THR A 683 -3.84 2.63 -25.71
N ILE A 684 -2.78 3.42 -25.56
CA ILE A 684 -2.85 4.73 -24.92
C ILE A 684 -3.25 5.71 -26.01
N HIS A 685 -4.49 6.17 -25.99
CA HIS A 685 -4.86 7.36 -26.74
C HIS A 685 -4.26 8.56 -25.99
N CYS A 686 -3.04 8.94 -26.41
CA CYS A 686 -2.44 10.20 -26.03
C CYS A 686 -2.90 11.27 -27.00
N PHE A 687 -3.41 12.37 -26.47
CA PHE A 687 -3.63 13.59 -27.24
C PHE A 687 -2.53 14.58 -26.85
N SER A 688 -1.87 15.17 -27.84
CA SER A 688 -1.01 16.31 -27.55
C SER A 688 -1.88 17.52 -27.22
N HIS A 689 -1.35 18.50 -26.49
CA HIS A 689 -2.10 19.72 -26.20
C HIS A 689 -2.49 20.52 -27.46
N ALA A 690 -1.92 20.19 -28.63
CA ALA A 690 -2.29 20.75 -29.92
C ALA A 690 -3.45 20.00 -30.61
N ASP A 691 -3.80 18.80 -30.15
CA ASP A 691 -4.85 17.94 -30.72
C ASP A 691 -6.18 18.02 -29.97
N ILE A 692 -6.21 18.70 -28.81
CA ILE A 692 -7.41 19.05 -28.02
C ILE A 692 -7.66 20.55 -28.18
#